data_AF-A0AAU9IS62-F1
#
_entry.id   AF-A0AAU9IS62-F1
#
_cell.length_a   1.000
_cell.length_b   1.000
_cell.length_c   1.000
_cell.angle_alpha   90.00
_cell.angle_beta   90.00
_cell.angle_gamma   90.00
#
_symmetry.space_group_name_H-M   'P 1'
#
loop_
_entity.id
_entity.type
_entity.pdbx_description
1 polymer ?
#
loop_
_entity_poly.entity_id
_entity_poly.type
_entity_poly.pdbx_seq_one_letter_code
_entity_poly.pdbx_strand_id
1 'polypeptide(L)'
;MEFLNSITIAMQAFKFNEAEEKIKDIQDLNAQIIPLEIEKVRKEIDDLQLKLIQGINNCTIKDLKEFPQILEIEEAAKNYPVYREALSEIIGFINEKLETAKNAFPNMLRPAKKTLIDDITFILGVLPKETKESVEILIKDLKKNIKKQKKEIRKKIDDLAKEENISELCKTLRELDKQESQSDTQYAESKLREILTSVKSEIGSALFKKDWNIVFNKAPILTSKDELKDLINDSETTLSEIYQGINQLVQRALSTLLNIDSKDSSEELVEAWKIYATFMQFKTKIPKCSDIFDVNDTITKMLAGISTFYAKLYQNYIKELSDSNNLHTCDTILKKIKDRDDFLKIFKIFLTEHQGDSLYANCQQILKIQPYSSYVESLSEEVYKISEYFKNLKIEFSEIQHPAILEITSNKIQEKWNKLNRFEEIKNHLNPEIIDFEKAKSAAFESVFNEIDKIVKKAVSLIEKENVQKEDFKEIQICHSSLANFEKYLTIKGLNWDETVGNIRKKIIDRAHDLRSRAERSAEPREIAEAMISIKDISNNFPLLKREVDGIIDLFFEKFQKNIRDKGLLAAITQELESRQSGLGLNIITEHKFFEAAMQKIWASKTQKHGIEFALNNIRGANINKNELGNKYKSYIERFNCIQTNYWRISKTDGIHSAIDQMVGEIKNYSKNLAVDPLSPNIIQLKESYPELLAYLANLWGLLNIQKYQKDETDEEQKSSIFAPHPIQVLSIFRMLGIGYGRDATFGNNLVQILTGEGKSITLAFLCSILALIGFKTYCACYSSYLSRRDFVYFTDLYSTLGINSWIEYGTFDTLCENFINYHGNIREIANDLINTGEMKKSANAISDRPTVLLIDEVDFFFLNLFMEQLITLLDVFRILNSKYCPTIYDKTEGQLILTRLWIQMSIRTAIGNFQDLK
;
A
#
# COMPACT_ATOMS: atom_id res chain seq x y z
N MET A 1 -131.96 34.47 -28.75
CA MET A 1 -130.79 33.81 -29.38
C MET A 1 -129.78 34.82 -29.93
N GLU A 2 -130.12 35.73 -30.85
CA GLU A 2 -129.13 36.72 -31.36
C GLU A 2 -128.57 37.64 -30.26
N PHE A 3 -129.42 38.15 -29.36
CA PHE A 3 -129.00 38.91 -28.20
C PHE A 3 -128.05 38.12 -27.28
N LEU A 4 -128.35 36.85 -27.03
CA LEU A 4 -127.49 35.95 -26.24
C LEU A 4 -126.16 35.72 -26.93
N ASN A 5 -126.17 35.47 -28.24
CA ASN A 5 -124.94 35.32 -29.01
C ASN A 5 -124.11 36.61 -28.95
N SER A 6 -124.74 37.79 -28.93
CA SER A 6 -124.03 39.07 -28.80
C SER A 6 -123.40 39.28 -27.42
N ILE A 7 -124.04 38.80 -26.34
CA ILE A 7 -123.48 38.80 -24.98
C ILE A 7 -122.33 37.81 -24.90
N THR A 8 -122.52 36.58 -25.40
CA THR A 8 -121.47 35.56 -25.45
C THR A 8 -120.28 36.04 -26.29
N ILE A 9 -120.50 36.70 -27.43
CA ILE A 9 -119.42 37.31 -28.23
C ILE A 9 -118.73 38.43 -27.46
N ALA A 10 -119.47 39.30 -26.75
CA ALA A 10 -118.88 40.36 -25.94
C ALA A 10 -118.03 39.78 -24.79
N MET A 11 -118.53 38.74 -24.09
CA MET A 11 -117.80 38.04 -23.04
C MET A 11 -116.59 37.25 -23.56
N GLN A 12 -116.70 36.59 -24.72
CA GLN A 12 -115.58 35.92 -25.39
C GLN A 12 -114.54 36.91 -25.94
N ALA A 13 -114.97 38.12 -26.30
CA ALA A 13 -114.11 39.24 -26.63
C ALA A 13 -113.65 40.03 -25.38
N PHE A 14 -113.99 39.56 -24.18
CA PHE A 14 -113.64 40.15 -22.87
C PHE A 14 -114.12 41.59 -22.63
N LYS A 15 -115.11 42.06 -23.40
CA LYS A 15 -115.72 43.39 -23.23
C LYS A 15 -116.82 43.34 -22.18
N PHE A 16 -116.43 43.21 -20.92
CA PHE A 16 -117.35 42.92 -19.81
C PHE A 16 -118.41 44.01 -19.60
N ASN A 17 -118.04 45.29 -19.73
CA ASN A 17 -119.01 46.39 -19.66
C ASN A 17 -120.06 46.30 -20.77
N GLU A 18 -119.65 45.99 -22.01
CA GLU A 18 -120.55 45.83 -23.15
C GLU A 18 -121.48 44.61 -22.97
N ALA A 19 -120.98 43.54 -22.34
CA ALA A 19 -121.78 42.37 -22.02
C ALA A 19 -122.83 42.67 -20.93
N GLU A 20 -122.46 43.36 -19.85
CA GLU A 20 -123.38 43.74 -18.77
C GLU A 20 -124.43 44.75 -19.22
N GLU A 21 -124.07 45.72 -20.05
CA GLU A 21 -125.01 46.69 -20.60
C GLU A 21 -126.08 45.97 -21.45
N LYS A 22 -125.67 45.01 -22.28
CA LYS A 22 -126.60 44.16 -23.06
C LYS A 22 -127.44 43.21 -22.19
N ILE A 23 -126.89 42.69 -21.09
CA ILE A 23 -127.66 41.91 -20.11
C ILE A 23 -128.73 42.78 -19.46
N LYS A 24 -128.38 44.03 -19.10
CA LYS A 24 -129.31 44.99 -18.53
C LYS A 24 -130.41 45.38 -19.53
N ASP A 25 -130.06 45.61 -20.79
CA ASP A 25 -131.04 45.85 -21.86
C ASP A 25 -132.05 44.70 -21.98
N ILE A 26 -131.59 43.44 -21.86
CA ILE A 26 -132.47 42.26 -21.85
C ILE A 26 -133.35 42.21 -20.60
N GLN A 27 -132.82 42.57 -19.43
CA GLN A 27 -133.58 42.62 -18.18
C GLN A 27 -134.69 43.69 -18.23
N ASP A 28 -134.37 44.86 -18.79
CA ASP A 28 -135.31 45.98 -18.92
C ASP A 28 -136.41 45.69 -19.97
N LEU A 29 -136.15 44.83 -20.96
CA LEU A 29 -137.11 44.41 -21.99
C LEU A 29 -138.17 43.39 -21.51
N ASN A 30 -138.03 42.75 -20.33
CA ASN A 30 -138.70 41.47 -20.07
C ASN A 30 -139.57 41.39 -18.80
N ALA A 31 -140.67 42.14 -18.75
CA ALA A 31 -141.74 41.93 -17.76
C ALA A 31 -142.75 40.83 -18.14
N GLN A 32 -142.68 40.19 -19.33
CA GLN A 32 -143.79 39.33 -19.81
C GLN A 32 -143.46 38.01 -20.54
N ILE A 33 -142.21 37.50 -20.67
CA ILE A 33 -141.97 36.19 -21.33
C ILE A 33 -140.92 35.29 -20.62
N ILE A 34 -141.42 34.11 -20.17
CA ILE A 34 -140.82 32.80 -19.77
C ILE A 34 -139.54 32.78 -18.86
N PRO A 35 -139.63 32.28 -17.60
CA PRO A 35 -138.48 32.13 -16.66
C PRO A 35 -137.39 31.10 -17.05
N LEU A 36 -137.71 30.09 -17.86
CA LEU A 36 -136.84 28.93 -18.10
C LEU A 36 -135.62 29.18 -19.01
N GLU A 37 -135.67 30.18 -19.90
CA GLU A 37 -134.50 30.49 -20.76
C GLU A 37 -133.49 31.40 -20.05
N ILE A 38 -133.93 32.28 -19.14
CA ILE A 38 -133.04 33.19 -18.38
C ILE A 38 -132.15 32.43 -17.40
N GLU A 39 -132.69 31.41 -16.72
CA GLU A 39 -131.90 30.63 -15.77
C GLU A 39 -130.79 29.82 -16.48
N LYS A 40 -131.05 29.40 -17.73
CA LYS A 40 -130.06 28.77 -18.60
C LYS A 40 -128.95 29.76 -19.00
N VAL A 41 -129.32 31.01 -19.27
CA VAL A 41 -128.39 32.10 -19.62
C VAL A 41 -127.54 32.52 -18.41
N ARG A 42 -128.14 32.68 -17.22
CA ARG A 42 -127.38 32.94 -15.99
C ARG A 42 -126.37 31.82 -15.73
N LYS A 43 -126.79 30.57 -15.91
CA LYS A 43 -125.89 29.42 -15.73
C LYS A 43 -124.75 29.40 -16.75
N GLU A 44 -124.99 29.79 -18.01
CA GLU A 44 -123.92 29.93 -19.02
C GLU A 44 -122.98 31.11 -18.72
N ILE A 45 -123.50 32.23 -18.21
CA ILE A 45 -122.69 33.37 -17.77
C ILE A 45 -121.83 33.00 -16.55
N ASP A 46 -122.41 32.35 -15.54
CA ASP A 46 -121.71 31.86 -14.36
C ASP A 46 -120.62 30.84 -14.75
N ASP A 47 -120.90 29.94 -15.70
CA ASP A 47 -119.94 28.94 -16.20
C ASP A 47 -118.81 29.58 -17.03
N LEU A 48 -119.09 30.66 -17.78
CA LEU A 48 -118.09 31.46 -18.49
C LEU A 48 -117.23 32.29 -17.53
N GLN A 49 -117.81 32.85 -16.46
CA GLN A 49 -117.07 33.54 -15.39
C GLN A 49 -116.16 32.56 -14.63
N LEU A 50 -116.67 31.36 -14.31
CA LEU A 50 -115.88 30.31 -13.67
C LEU A 50 -114.71 29.87 -14.55
N LYS A 51 -114.91 29.76 -15.87
CA LYS A 51 -113.85 29.44 -16.84
C LYS A 51 -112.81 30.55 -16.97
N LEU A 52 -113.21 31.82 -16.87
CA LEU A 52 -112.29 32.96 -16.84
C LEU A 52 -111.39 32.90 -15.60
N ILE A 53 -111.98 32.71 -14.41
CA ILE A 53 -111.27 32.59 -13.13
C ILE A 53 -110.34 31.37 -13.13
N GLN A 54 -110.80 30.21 -13.61
CA GLN A 54 -109.99 29.00 -13.76
C GLN A 54 -108.85 29.17 -14.77
N GLY A 55 -109.09 29.92 -15.85
CA GLY A 55 -108.06 30.26 -16.85
C GLY A 55 -106.94 31.11 -16.24
N ILE A 56 -107.29 32.11 -15.42
CA ILE A 56 -106.32 32.98 -14.76
C ILE A 56 -105.54 32.25 -13.66
N ASN A 57 -106.21 31.41 -12.85
CA ASN A 57 -105.56 30.63 -11.80
C ASN A 57 -104.50 29.63 -12.32
N ASN A 58 -104.59 29.24 -13.59
CA ASN A 58 -103.65 28.33 -14.25
C ASN A 58 -102.49 29.05 -14.99
N CYS A 59 -102.46 30.38 -15.01
CA CYS A 59 -101.43 31.15 -15.72
C CYS A 59 -100.12 31.28 -14.92
N THR A 60 -98.97 31.36 -15.59
CA THR A 60 -97.71 31.78 -14.95
C THR A 60 -97.54 33.31 -15.00
N ILE A 61 -96.59 33.85 -14.24
CA ILE A 61 -96.23 35.29 -14.29
C ILE A 61 -95.92 35.73 -15.73
N LYS A 62 -95.31 34.84 -16.54
CA LYS A 62 -94.97 35.13 -17.93
C LYS A 62 -96.20 35.22 -18.82
N ASP A 63 -97.24 34.42 -18.53
CA ASP A 63 -98.49 34.37 -19.30
C ASP A 63 -99.38 35.59 -19.01
N LEU A 64 -99.23 36.25 -17.85
CA LEU A 64 -99.90 37.52 -17.53
C LEU A 64 -99.55 38.65 -18.52
N LYS A 65 -98.41 38.55 -19.22
CA LYS A 65 -98.04 39.51 -20.28
C LYS A 65 -99.00 39.48 -21.46
N GLU A 66 -99.72 38.38 -21.66
CA GLU A 66 -100.64 38.17 -22.79
C GLU A 66 -102.10 38.48 -22.44
N PHE A 67 -102.39 38.91 -21.21
CA PHE A 67 -103.74 39.28 -20.73
C PHE A 67 -103.89 40.79 -20.49
N PRO A 68 -104.01 41.62 -21.54
CA PRO A 68 -104.28 43.05 -21.39
C PRO A 68 -105.68 43.37 -20.83
N GLN A 69 -106.57 42.37 -20.74
CA GLN A 69 -107.97 42.55 -20.35
C GLN A 69 -108.18 42.73 -18.84
N ILE A 70 -107.13 42.64 -18.01
CA ILE A 70 -107.19 42.91 -16.57
C ILE A 70 -107.68 44.34 -16.28
N LEU A 71 -107.30 45.30 -17.14
CA LEU A 71 -107.76 46.69 -17.06
C LEU A 71 -109.26 46.81 -17.36
N GLU A 72 -109.79 46.01 -18.29
CA GLU A 72 -111.23 46.00 -18.61
C GLU A 72 -112.06 45.38 -17.47
N ILE A 73 -111.52 44.36 -16.77
CA ILE A 73 -112.12 43.79 -15.56
C ILE A 73 -112.12 44.80 -14.40
N GLU A 74 -111.01 45.53 -14.20
CA GLU A 74 -110.91 46.59 -13.19
C GLU A 74 -111.96 47.69 -13.45
N GLU A 75 -112.15 48.08 -14.70
CA GLU A 75 -113.12 49.09 -15.09
C GLU A 75 -114.56 48.60 -14.92
N ALA A 76 -114.86 47.34 -15.26
CA ALA A 76 -116.17 46.73 -15.01
C ALA A 76 -116.47 46.56 -13.52
N ALA A 77 -115.49 46.20 -12.70
CA ALA A 77 -115.62 46.03 -11.25
C ALA A 77 -116.01 47.32 -10.50
N LYS A 78 -115.71 48.50 -11.08
CA LYS A 78 -116.15 49.79 -10.51
C LYS A 78 -117.67 49.88 -10.50
N ASN A 79 -118.30 49.47 -11.60
CA ASN A 79 -119.73 49.66 -11.86
C ASN A 79 -120.57 48.43 -11.48
N TYR A 80 -119.98 47.24 -11.52
CA TYR A 80 -120.70 45.97 -11.35
C TYR A 80 -120.05 45.12 -10.23
N PRO A 81 -120.77 44.82 -9.13
CA PRO A 81 -120.22 44.12 -7.97
C PRO A 81 -119.66 42.72 -8.28
N VAL A 82 -120.25 42.02 -9.24
CA VAL A 82 -119.87 40.67 -9.67
C VAL A 82 -118.41 40.58 -10.11
N TYR A 83 -117.85 41.64 -10.72
CA TYR A 83 -116.46 41.63 -11.17
C TYR A 83 -115.46 42.08 -10.08
N ARG A 84 -115.92 42.57 -8.91
CA ARG A 84 -115.02 42.91 -7.79
C ARG A 84 -114.42 41.68 -7.14
N GLU A 85 -115.20 40.60 -7.03
CA GLU A 85 -114.73 39.35 -6.47
C GLU A 85 -113.67 38.72 -7.38
N ALA A 86 -113.94 38.66 -8.69
CA ALA A 86 -112.97 38.24 -9.69
C ALA A 86 -111.69 39.10 -9.68
N LEU A 87 -111.81 40.44 -9.61
CA LEU A 87 -110.65 41.32 -9.52
C LEU A 87 -109.85 41.09 -8.22
N SER A 88 -110.51 40.85 -7.09
CA SER A 88 -109.86 40.55 -5.81
C SER A 88 -109.11 39.22 -5.84
N GLU A 89 -109.66 38.19 -6.49
CA GLU A 89 -108.98 36.91 -6.68
C GLU A 89 -107.75 37.05 -7.59
N ILE A 90 -107.87 37.81 -8.69
CA ILE A 90 -106.75 38.11 -9.60
C ILE A 90 -105.64 38.86 -8.85
N ILE A 91 -105.99 39.85 -8.03
CA ILE A 91 -105.02 40.60 -7.20
C ILE A 91 -104.36 39.68 -6.16
N GLY A 92 -105.13 38.80 -5.51
CA GLY A 92 -104.63 37.80 -4.57
C GLY A 92 -103.61 36.87 -5.23
N PHE A 93 -103.95 36.35 -6.41
CA PHE A 93 -103.09 35.47 -7.20
C PHE A 93 -101.78 36.16 -7.62
N ILE A 94 -101.85 37.39 -8.12
CA ILE A 94 -100.67 38.16 -8.54
C ILE A 94 -99.73 38.38 -7.35
N ASN A 95 -100.27 38.74 -6.18
CA ASN A 95 -99.48 38.93 -4.96
C ASN A 95 -98.82 37.62 -4.48
N GLU A 96 -99.54 36.49 -4.51
CA GLU A 96 -98.98 35.18 -4.16
C GLU A 96 -97.82 34.78 -5.08
N LYS A 97 -97.97 34.98 -6.39
CA LYS A 97 -96.92 34.69 -7.37
C LYS A 97 -95.72 35.62 -7.21
N LEU A 98 -95.93 36.90 -6.91
CA LEU A 98 -94.86 37.86 -6.66
C LEU A 98 -94.08 37.54 -5.36
N GLU A 99 -94.75 37.13 -4.28
CA GLU A 99 -94.07 36.68 -3.07
C GLU A 99 -93.31 35.37 -3.28
N THR A 100 -93.86 34.45 -4.08
CA THR A 100 -93.14 33.24 -4.49
C THR A 100 -91.87 33.58 -5.29
N ALA A 101 -91.96 34.54 -6.22
CA ALA A 101 -90.81 35.01 -7.00
C ALA A 101 -89.77 35.74 -6.13
N LYS A 102 -90.20 36.55 -5.17
CA LYS A 102 -89.33 37.24 -4.19
C LYS A 102 -88.57 36.25 -3.31
N ASN A 103 -89.22 35.18 -2.85
CA ASN A 103 -88.61 34.13 -2.04
C ASN A 103 -87.64 33.25 -2.85
N ALA A 104 -87.92 33.02 -4.14
CA ALA A 104 -87.02 32.31 -5.03
C ALA A 104 -85.82 33.18 -5.49
N PHE A 105 -85.96 34.51 -5.48
CA PHE A 105 -84.98 35.46 -6.03
C PHE A 105 -83.54 35.27 -5.51
N PRO A 106 -83.25 35.07 -4.21
CA PRO A 106 -81.88 34.89 -3.72
C PRO A 106 -81.14 33.75 -4.42
N ASN A 107 -81.87 32.67 -4.74
CA ASN A 107 -81.33 31.40 -5.23
C ASN A 107 -81.32 31.29 -6.76
N MET A 108 -81.81 32.30 -7.47
CA MET A 108 -81.78 32.33 -8.93
C MET A 108 -80.40 32.68 -9.49
N LEU A 109 -80.06 32.12 -10.66
CA LEU A 109 -78.87 32.51 -11.44
C LEU A 109 -79.01 33.96 -11.94
N ARG A 110 -77.89 34.68 -12.13
CA ARG A 110 -77.91 36.09 -12.56
C ARG A 110 -78.70 36.35 -13.85
N PRO A 111 -78.61 35.53 -14.91
CA PRO A 111 -79.43 35.69 -16.11
C PRO A 111 -80.92 35.58 -15.78
N ALA A 112 -81.31 34.57 -15.00
CA ALA A 112 -82.69 34.36 -14.56
C ALA A 112 -83.21 35.50 -13.65
N LYS A 113 -82.36 36.06 -12.77
CA LYS A 113 -82.67 37.24 -11.95
C LYS A 113 -82.96 38.47 -12.79
N LYS A 114 -82.15 38.68 -13.85
CA LYS A 114 -82.32 39.79 -14.78
C LYS A 114 -83.61 39.64 -15.59
N THR A 115 -83.83 38.45 -16.18
CA THR A 115 -85.07 38.13 -16.91
C THR A 115 -86.31 38.28 -16.03
N LEU A 116 -86.26 37.83 -14.78
CA LEU A 116 -87.37 38.00 -13.84
C LEU A 116 -87.63 39.48 -13.50
N ILE A 117 -86.59 40.30 -13.31
CA ILE A 117 -86.77 41.76 -13.14
C ILE A 117 -87.40 42.36 -14.39
N ASP A 118 -86.93 41.97 -15.58
CA ASP A 118 -87.46 42.49 -16.85
C ASP A 118 -88.93 42.06 -17.05
N ASP A 119 -89.28 40.83 -16.66
CA ASP A 119 -90.65 40.31 -16.68
C ASP A 119 -91.57 41.03 -15.69
N ILE A 120 -91.13 41.25 -14.45
CA ILE A 120 -91.89 41.99 -13.43
C ILE A 120 -92.00 43.48 -13.82
N THR A 121 -90.94 44.07 -14.40
CA THR A 121 -90.95 45.47 -14.88
C THR A 121 -91.96 45.67 -16.02
N PHE A 122 -92.12 44.66 -16.88
CA PHE A 122 -93.13 44.71 -17.93
C PHE A 122 -94.56 44.60 -17.36
N ILE A 123 -94.78 43.71 -16.39
CA ILE A 123 -96.11 43.49 -15.77
C ILE A 123 -96.60 44.73 -15.02
N LEU A 124 -95.70 45.52 -14.41
CA LEU A 124 -96.02 46.83 -13.82
C LEU A 124 -96.79 47.78 -14.75
N GLY A 125 -96.63 47.64 -16.07
CA GLY A 125 -97.37 48.44 -17.05
C GLY A 125 -98.88 48.18 -17.02
N VAL A 126 -99.29 46.95 -16.72
CA VAL A 126 -100.64 46.41 -16.97
C VAL A 126 -101.46 46.23 -15.67
N LEU A 127 -100.84 46.39 -14.50
CA LEU A 127 -101.50 46.20 -13.19
C LEU A 127 -102.41 47.37 -12.75
N PRO A 128 -103.41 47.12 -11.89
CA PRO A 128 -104.19 48.15 -11.21
C PRO A 128 -103.33 49.13 -10.38
N LYS A 129 -103.76 50.39 -10.21
CA LYS A 129 -102.99 51.42 -9.49
C LYS A 129 -102.57 51.01 -8.07
N GLU A 130 -103.44 50.30 -7.37
CA GLU A 130 -103.26 49.88 -5.97
C GLU A 130 -102.16 48.82 -5.80
N THR A 131 -101.85 48.05 -6.85
CA THR A 131 -100.78 47.03 -6.85
C THR A 131 -99.50 47.52 -7.52
N LYS A 132 -99.51 48.65 -8.27
CA LYS A 132 -98.30 49.21 -8.87
C LYS A 132 -97.27 49.66 -7.82
N GLU A 133 -97.71 50.37 -6.79
CA GLU A 133 -96.78 50.90 -5.75
C GLU A 133 -96.05 49.78 -5.01
N SER A 134 -96.74 48.69 -4.66
CA SER A 134 -96.13 47.55 -3.95
C SER A 134 -95.09 46.82 -4.82
N VAL A 135 -95.35 46.70 -6.13
CA VAL A 135 -94.44 46.04 -7.08
C VAL A 135 -93.24 46.94 -7.42
N GLU A 136 -93.41 48.26 -7.52
CA GLU A 136 -92.30 49.21 -7.74
C GLU A 136 -91.28 49.19 -6.58
N ILE A 137 -91.77 49.14 -5.33
CA ILE A 137 -90.93 48.99 -4.14
C ILE A 137 -90.15 47.67 -4.22
N LEU A 138 -90.81 46.57 -4.62
CA LEU A 138 -90.19 45.26 -4.78
C LEU A 138 -89.05 45.30 -5.82
N ILE A 139 -89.27 45.88 -7.01
CA ILE A 139 -88.23 45.98 -8.05
C ILE A 139 -87.04 46.81 -7.57
N LYS A 140 -87.29 47.90 -6.84
CA LYS A 140 -86.22 48.75 -6.30
C LYS A 140 -85.37 48.00 -5.28
N ASP A 141 -85.97 47.20 -4.42
CA ASP A 141 -85.28 46.35 -3.46
C ASP A 141 -84.51 45.21 -4.13
N LEU A 142 -85.08 44.56 -5.15
CA LEU A 142 -84.39 43.52 -5.93
C LEU A 142 -83.17 44.07 -6.68
N LYS A 143 -83.27 45.26 -7.30
CA LYS A 143 -82.12 45.95 -7.93
C LYS A 143 -81.04 46.35 -6.93
N LYS A 144 -81.43 46.80 -5.73
CA LYS A 144 -80.49 47.14 -4.64
C LYS A 144 -79.74 45.90 -4.14
N ASN A 145 -80.41 44.76 -4.04
CA ASN A 145 -79.81 43.49 -3.64
C ASN A 145 -78.76 42.98 -4.65
N ILE A 146 -79.02 43.07 -5.96
CA ILE A 146 -78.00 42.74 -6.99
C ILE A 146 -76.75 43.60 -6.83
N LYS A 147 -76.91 44.92 -6.62
CA LYS A 147 -75.78 45.85 -6.45
C LYS A 147 -74.98 45.55 -5.18
N LYS A 148 -75.65 45.17 -4.08
CA LYS A 148 -75.01 44.76 -2.82
C LYS A 148 -74.21 43.47 -3.00
N GLN A 149 -74.79 42.44 -3.61
CA GLN A 149 -74.12 41.16 -3.90
C GLN A 149 -72.89 41.34 -4.80
N LYS A 150 -72.97 42.19 -5.83
CA LYS A 150 -71.81 42.48 -6.69
C LYS A 150 -70.64 43.10 -5.90
N LYS A 151 -70.95 43.99 -4.94
CA LYS A 151 -69.94 44.60 -4.08
C LYS A 151 -69.33 43.59 -3.10
N GLU A 152 -70.13 42.70 -2.53
CA GLU A 152 -69.68 41.63 -1.64
C GLU A 152 -68.78 40.61 -2.37
N ILE A 153 -69.14 40.21 -3.59
CA ILE A 153 -68.32 39.30 -4.42
C ILE A 153 -66.97 39.94 -4.73
N ARG A 154 -66.94 41.21 -5.15
CA ARG A 154 -65.66 41.92 -5.42
C ARG A 154 -64.82 42.08 -4.18
N LYS A 155 -65.44 42.40 -3.04
CA LYS A 155 -64.75 42.45 -1.75
C LYS A 155 -64.15 41.08 -1.40
N LYS A 156 -64.89 39.98 -1.58
CA LYS A 156 -64.38 38.62 -1.39
C LYS A 156 -63.18 38.33 -2.30
N ILE A 157 -63.24 38.72 -3.58
CA ILE A 157 -62.11 38.58 -4.52
C ILE A 157 -60.90 39.39 -4.05
N ASP A 158 -61.10 40.64 -3.62
CA ASP A 158 -60.02 41.51 -3.15
C ASP A 158 -59.38 40.99 -1.85
N ASP A 159 -60.19 40.50 -0.91
CA ASP A 159 -59.72 39.91 0.35
C ASP A 159 -58.93 38.62 0.08
N LEU A 160 -59.45 37.72 -0.77
CA LEU A 160 -58.75 36.50 -1.19
C LEU A 160 -57.46 36.80 -1.99
N ALA A 161 -57.43 37.89 -2.78
CA ALA A 161 -56.24 38.29 -3.52
C ALA A 161 -55.14 38.84 -2.59
N LYS A 162 -55.51 39.58 -1.54
CA LYS A 162 -54.57 40.05 -0.50
C LYS A 162 -54.01 38.91 0.34
N GLU A 163 -54.81 37.88 0.58
CA GLU A 163 -54.42 36.66 1.29
C GLU A 163 -53.63 35.67 0.40
N GLU A 164 -53.45 35.99 -0.90
CA GLU A 164 -52.81 35.12 -1.90
C GLU A 164 -53.43 33.71 -1.97
N ASN A 165 -54.72 33.58 -1.66
CA ASN A 165 -55.42 32.28 -1.60
C ASN A 165 -55.92 31.85 -2.98
N ILE A 166 -54.99 31.37 -3.82
CA ILE A 166 -55.25 31.03 -5.22
C ILE A 166 -56.29 29.91 -5.38
N SER A 167 -56.26 28.86 -4.56
CA SER A 167 -57.22 27.75 -4.70
C SER A 167 -58.65 28.22 -4.52
N GLU A 168 -58.92 29.04 -3.50
CA GLU A 168 -60.26 29.58 -3.24
C GLU A 168 -60.66 30.64 -4.27
N LEU A 169 -59.70 31.38 -4.81
CA LEU A 169 -59.94 32.36 -5.87
C LEU A 169 -60.23 31.68 -7.22
N CYS A 170 -59.56 30.56 -7.54
CA CYS A 170 -59.86 29.69 -8.68
C CYS A 170 -61.26 29.05 -8.56
N LYS A 171 -61.65 28.58 -7.36
CA LYS A 171 -63.02 28.09 -7.12
C LYS A 171 -64.05 29.19 -7.33
N THR A 172 -63.81 30.37 -6.75
CA THR A 172 -64.68 31.54 -6.91
C THR A 172 -64.82 31.91 -8.39
N LEU A 173 -63.75 31.83 -9.17
CA LEU A 173 -63.77 32.11 -10.61
C LEU A 173 -64.59 31.07 -11.39
N ARG A 174 -64.43 29.77 -11.11
CA ARG A 174 -65.26 28.70 -11.70
C ARG A 174 -66.75 28.84 -11.34
N GLU A 175 -67.06 29.30 -10.13
CA GLU A 175 -68.43 29.59 -9.71
C GLU A 175 -69.02 30.81 -10.44
N LEU A 176 -68.22 31.86 -10.64
CA LEU A 176 -68.64 33.06 -11.37
C LEU A 176 -68.83 32.80 -12.86
N ASP A 177 -68.01 31.92 -13.44
CA ASP A 177 -68.13 31.49 -14.83
C ASP A 177 -69.41 30.69 -15.07
N LYS A 178 -69.75 29.75 -14.16
CA LYS A 178 -71.05 29.06 -14.14
C LYS A 178 -72.26 30.00 -13.96
N GLN A 179 -72.04 31.18 -13.38
CA GLN A 179 -73.08 32.20 -13.20
C GLN A 179 -73.16 33.18 -14.38
N GLU A 180 -72.42 32.95 -15.48
CA GLU A 180 -72.34 33.79 -16.69
C GLU A 180 -72.02 35.26 -16.39
N SER A 181 -71.23 35.51 -15.34
CA SER A 181 -70.95 36.86 -14.85
C SER A 181 -69.68 37.46 -15.46
N GLN A 182 -69.68 37.68 -16.78
CA GLN A 182 -68.51 38.10 -17.56
C GLN A 182 -67.68 39.25 -16.93
N SER A 183 -68.32 40.30 -16.39
CA SER A 183 -67.61 41.44 -15.80
C SER A 183 -66.91 41.17 -14.46
N ASP A 184 -67.38 40.16 -13.71
CA ASP A 184 -66.77 39.79 -12.43
C ASP A 184 -65.76 38.64 -12.62
N THR A 185 -65.97 37.77 -13.61
CA THR A 185 -64.96 36.80 -14.07
C THR A 185 -63.69 37.51 -14.54
N GLN A 186 -63.81 38.51 -15.42
CA GLN A 186 -62.66 39.32 -15.87
C GLN A 186 -61.93 40.05 -14.72
N TYR A 187 -62.67 40.48 -13.69
CA TYR A 187 -62.08 41.13 -12.51
C TYR A 187 -61.24 40.14 -11.68
N ALA A 188 -61.76 38.93 -11.46
CA ALA A 188 -61.03 37.86 -10.78
C ALA A 188 -59.79 37.42 -11.58
N GLU A 189 -59.90 37.26 -12.90
CA GLU A 189 -58.77 36.95 -13.79
C GLU A 189 -57.67 38.00 -13.72
N SER A 190 -58.03 39.29 -13.75
CA SER A 190 -57.07 40.39 -13.63
C SER A 190 -56.31 40.34 -12.29
N LYS A 191 -56.99 39.99 -11.19
CA LYS A 191 -56.35 39.87 -9.87
C LYS A 191 -55.43 38.66 -9.78
N LEU A 192 -55.79 37.53 -10.38
CA LEU A 192 -54.89 36.38 -10.51
C LEU A 192 -53.63 36.73 -11.31
N ARG A 193 -53.75 37.46 -12.42
CA ARG A 193 -52.60 37.91 -13.22
C ARG A 193 -51.67 38.83 -12.41
N GLU A 194 -52.23 39.72 -11.59
CA GLU A 194 -51.46 40.61 -10.70
C GLU A 194 -50.65 39.79 -9.68
N ILE A 195 -51.27 38.82 -9.02
CA ILE A 195 -50.59 37.90 -8.08
C ILE A 195 -49.48 37.13 -8.78
N LEU A 196 -49.75 36.51 -9.94
CA LEU A 196 -48.75 35.73 -10.68
C LEU A 196 -47.55 36.58 -11.12
N THR A 197 -47.78 37.83 -11.50
CA THR A 197 -46.72 38.76 -11.88
C THR A 197 -45.87 39.16 -10.66
N SER A 198 -46.50 39.42 -9.50
CA SER A 198 -45.80 39.69 -8.24
C SER A 198 -44.92 38.51 -7.84
N VAL A 199 -45.50 37.29 -7.85
CA VAL A 199 -44.81 36.05 -7.51
C VAL A 199 -43.62 35.80 -8.44
N LYS A 200 -43.77 36.02 -9.75
CA LYS A 200 -42.65 35.91 -10.71
C LYS A 200 -41.53 36.89 -10.38
N SER A 201 -41.84 38.15 -10.08
CA SER A 201 -40.84 39.17 -9.73
C SER A 201 -40.14 38.86 -8.40
N GLU A 202 -40.90 38.47 -7.37
CA GLU A 202 -40.38 38.11 -6.05
C GLU A 202 -39.47 36.88 -6.13
N ILE A 203 -39.90 35.82 -6.83
CA ILE A 203 -39.09 34.63 -7.04
C ILE A 203 -37.85 34.96 -7.88
N GLY A 204 -37.97 35.77 -8.94
CA GLY A 204 -36.82 36.21 -9.73
C GLY A 204 -35.75 36.94 -8.90
N SER A 205 -36.18 37.87 -8.05
CA SER A 205 -35.29 38.56 -7.10
C SER A 205 -34.71 37.59 -6.06
N ALA A 206 -35.52 36.67 -5.53
CA ALA A 206 -35.10 35.69 -4.54
C ALA A 206 -34.05 34.73 -5.10
N LEU A 207 -34.19 34.26 -6.35
CA LEU A 207 -33.22 33.42 -7.03
C LEU A 207 -31.89 34.16 -7.28
N PHE A 208 -31.93 35.46 -7.59
CA PHE A 208 -30.73 36.28 -7.73
C PHE A 208 -30.00 36.50 -6.39
N LYS A 209 -30.76 36.74 -5.30
CA LYS A 209 -30.24 36.96 -3.95
C LYS A 209 -29.96 35.66 -3.16
N LYS A 210 -30.29 34.50 -3.73
CA LYS A 210 -30.23 33.18 -3.09
C LYS A 210 -31.07 33.06 -1.81
N ASP A 211 -32.18 33.78 -1.74
CA ASP A 211 -33.10 33.77 -0.59
C ASP A 211 -34.22 32.75 -0.80
N TRP A 212 -33.94 31.52 -0.40
CA TRP A 212 -34.86 30.40 -0.63
C TRP A 212 -36.14 30.46 0.19
N ASN A 213 -36.15 31.17 1.33
CA ASN A 213 -37.34 31.30 2.16
C ASN A 213 -38.49 31.97 1.40
N ILE A 214 -38.17 32.96 0.55
CA ILE A 214 -39.14 33.62 -0.31
C ILE A 214 -39.72 32.63 -1.34
N VAL A 215 -38.88 31.78 -1.93
CA VAL A 215 -39.31 30.75 -2.89
C VAL A 215 -40.24 29.72 -2.21
N PHE A 216 -39.93 29.31 -0.98
CA PHE A 216 -40.77 28.38 -0.21
C PHE A 216 -42.13 28.96 0.18
N ASN A 217 -42.16 30.22 0.61
CA ASN A 217 -43.41 30.86 1.03
C ASN A 217 -44.41 30.96 -0.12
N LYS A 218 -43.93 30.98 -1.37
CA LYS A 218 -44.76 30.98 -2.59
C LYS A 218 -45.00 29.58 -3.17
N ALA A 219 -44.50 28.51 -2.55
CA ALA A 219 -44.69 27.12 -3.01
C ALA A 219 -46.15 26.72 -3.26
N PRO A 220 -47.14 27.09 -2.39
CA PRO A 220 -48.54 26.73 -2.63
C PRO A 220 -49.08 27.26 -3.97
N ILE A 221 -48.64 28.45 -4.38
CA ILE A 221 -49.03 29.09 -5.64
C ILE A 221 -48.52 28.28 -6.84
N LEU A 222 -47.30 27.75 -6.75
CA LEU A 222 -46.72 26.89 -7.78
C LEU A 222 -47.44 25.54 -7.88
N THR A 223 -48.05 25.05 -6.79
CA THR A 223 -48.79 23.77 -6.81
C THR A 223 -50.16 23.84 -7.47
N SER A 224 -50.74 25.04 -7.62
CA SER A 224 -52.01 25.27 -8.31
C SER A 224 -51.88 25.35 -9.84
N LYS A 225 -50.78 24.87 -10.42
CA LYS A 225 -50.52 24.90 -11.88
C LYS A 225 -51.69 24.36 -12.69
N ASP A 226 -52.19 23.18 -12.35
CA ASP A 226 -53.30 22.53 -13.08
C ASP A 226 -54.61 23.32 -12.93
N GLU A 227 -54.83 23.94 -11.76
CA GLU A 227 -56.00 24.76 -11.49
C GLU A 227 -55.98 26.08 -12.28
N LEU A 228 -54.80 26.65 -12.49
CA LEU A 228 -54.57 27.91 -13.21
C LEU A 228 -54.56 27.75 -14.73
N LYS A 229 -54.05 26.62 -15.23
CA LYS A 229 -53.91 26.35 -16.67
C LYS A 229 -55.25 26.43 -17.41
N ASP A 230 -56.31 25.90 -16.80
CA ASP A 230 -57.65 25.90 -17.39
C ASP A 230 -58.37 27.25 -17.30
N LEU A 231 -57.85 28.19 -16.49
CA LEU A 231 -58.51 29.46 -16.16
C LEU A 231 -57.82 30.69 -16.74
N ILE A 232 -56.50 30.64 -17.00
CA ILE A 232 -55.71 31.76 -17.52
C ILE A 232 -54.69 31.27 -18.55
N ASN A 233 -54.86 31.69 -19.80
CA ASN A 233 -54.01 31.26 -20.93
C ASN A 233 -52.50 31.51 -20.73
N ASP A 234 -52.11 32.60 -20.08
CA ASP A 234 -50.69 33.01 -19.94
C ASP A 234 -50.03 32.48 -18.64
N SER A 235 -50.78 31.75 -17.80
CA SER A 235 -50.30 31.23 -16.52
C SER A 235 -49.24 30.13 -16.70
N GLU A 236 -49.39 29.30 -17.74
CA GLU A 236 -48.48 28.20 -18.04
C GLU A 236 -47.08 28.71 -18.42
N THR A 237 -46.99 29.76 -19.25
CA THR A 237 -45.73 30.38 -19.63
C THR A 237 -45.00 30.97 -18.42
N THR A 238 -45.72 31.71 -17.58
CA THR A 238 -45.16 32.37 -16.38
C THR A 238 -44.62 31.35 -15.38
N LEU A 239 -45.37 30.28 -15.12
CA LEU A 239 -44.93 29.20 -14.23
C LEU A 239 -43.75 28.42 -14.83
N SER A 240 -43.75 28.16 -16.15
CA SER A 240 -42.66 27.45 -16.82
C SER A 240 -41.32 28.19 -16.71
N GLU A 241 -41.32 29.52 -16.86
CA GLU A 241 -40.12 30.34 -16.68
C GLU A 241 -39.57 30.28 -15.24
N ILE A 242 -40.46 30.29 -14.24
CA ILE A 242 -40.07 30.13 -12.83
C ILE A 242 -39.43 28.77 -12.60
N TYR A 243 -40.05 27.68 -13.10
CA TYR A 243 -39.49 26.34 -12.98
C TYR A 243 -38.15 26.21 -13.71
N GLN A 244 -38.00 26.83 -14.88
CA GLN A 244 -36.74 26.82 -15.63
C GLN A 244 -35.62 27.54 -14.85
N GLY A 245 -35.92 28.67 -14.21
CA GLY A 245 -34.96 29.38 -13.37
C GLY A 245 -34.49 28.55 -12.16
N ILE A 246 -35.42 27.88 -11.47
CA ILE A 246 -35.10 26.96 -10.38
C ILE A 246 -34.26 25.78 -10.90
N ASN A 247 -34.65 25.18 -12.03
CA ASN A 247 -33.96 24.02 -12.61
C ASN A 247 -32.53 24.38 -13.00
N GLN A 248 -32.30 25.54 -13.64
CA GLN A 248 -30.95 25.98 -14.01
C GLN A 248 -30.03 26.14 -12.79
N LEU A 249 -30.53 26.67 -11.68
CA LEU A 249 -29.76 26.80 -10.44
C LEU A 249 -29.43 25.45 -9.82
N VAL A 250 -30.41 24.55 -9.74
CA VAL A 250 -30.22 23.19 -9.23
C VAL A 250 -29.22 22.43 -10.10
N GLN A 251 -29.31 22.55 -11.44
CA GLN A 251 -28.36 21.91 -12.36
C GLN A 251 -26.94 22.47 -12.22
N ARG A 252 -26.77 23.78 -12.00
CA ARG A 252 -25.44 24.36 -11.68
C ARG A 252 -24.89 23.81 -10.37
N ALA A 253 -25.70 23.73 -9.33
CA ALA A 253 -25.29 23.15 -8.05
C ALA A 253 -24.90 21.67 -8.21
N LEU A 254 -25.74 20.87 -8.88
CA LEU A 254 -25.46 19.46 -9.17
C LEU A 254 -24.19 19.27 -10.01
N SER A 255 -23.96 20.12 -11.02
CA SER A 255 -22.74 20.08 -11.84
C SER A 255 -21.48 20.39 -11.03
N THR A 256 -21.59 21.26 -10.02
CA THR A 256 -20.48 21.59 -9.11
C THR A 256 -20.18 20.41 -8.20
N LEU A 257 -21.21 19.75 -7.67
CA LEU A 257 -21.09 18.58 -6.79
C LEU A 257 -20.63 17.31 -7.54
N LEU A 258 -21.04 17.14 -8.80
CA LEU A 258 -20.57 16.05 -9.67
C LEU A 258 -19.06 16.16 -9.98
N ASN A 259 -18.54 17.40 -10.07
CA ASN A 259 -17.15 17.69 -10.41
C ASN A 259 -16.27 17.95 -9.17
N ILE A 260 -16.59 17.30 -8.04
CA ILE A 260 -15.90 17.47 -6.75
C ILE A 260 -14.37 17.27 -6.82
N ASP A 261 -13.89 16.44 -7.74
CA ASP A 261 -12.45 16.16 -7.94
C ASP A 261 -11.68 17.35 -8.55
N SER A 262 -12.37 18.19 -9.34
CA SER A 262 -11.77 19.30 -10.09
C SER A 262 -11.88 20.67 -9.41
N LYS A 263 -12.58 20.74 -8.27
CA LYS A 263 -12.90 22.00 -7.59
C LYS A 263 -11.99 22.22 -6.38
N ASP A 264 -11.33 23.38 -6.35
CA ASP A 264 -10.37 23.74 -5.31
C ASP A 264 -11.01 24.42 -4.09
N SER A 265 -12.18 25.04 -4.22
CA SER A 265 -12.83 25.79 -3.13
C SER A 265 -13.87 24.97 -2.36
N SER A 266 -13.64 24.78 -1.07
CA SER A 266 -14.60 24.21 -0.12
C SER A 266 -15.89 25.03 -0.02
N GLU A 267 -15.77 26.36 -0.09
CA GLU A 267 -16.91 27.28 0.00
C GLU A 267 -17.90 27.07 -1.16
N GLU A 268 -17.38 26.84 -2.39
CA GLU A 268 -18.24 26.55 -3.55
C GLU A 268 -19.01 25.25 -3.39
N LEU A 269 -18.38 24.21 -2.81
CA LEU A 269 -19.02 22.92 -2.55
C LEU A 269 -20.09 23.03 -1.46
N VAL A 270 -19.80 23.75 -0.37
CA VAL A 270 -20.77 24.00 0.71
C VAL A 270 -21.96 24.79 0.19
N GLU A 271 -21.73 25.81 -0.64
CA GLU A 271 -22.79 26.63 -1.22
C GLU A 271 -23.67 25.83 -2.21
N ALA A 272 -23.04 25.05 -3.10
CA ALA A 272 -23.76 24.15 -4.00
C ALA A 272 -24.61 23.12 -3.23
N TRP A 273 -24.07 22.59 -2.12
CA TRP A 273 -24.80 21.68 -1.25
C TRP A 273 -25.99 22.34 -0.57
N LYS A 274 -25.84 23.55 -0.04
CA LYS A 274 -26.95 24.30 0.56
C LYS A 274 -28.08 24.48 -0.45
N ILE A 275 -27.78 24.92 -1.68
CA ILE A 275 -28.76 25.06 -2.76
C ILE A 275 -29.50 23.74 -3.00
N TYR A 276 -28.78 22.63 -3.07
CA TYR A 276 -29.37 21.30 -3.27
C TYR A 276 -30.22 20.83 -2.09
N ALA A 277 -29.70 20.91 -0.86
CA ALA A 277 -30.39 20.52 0.36
C ALA A 277 -31.71 21.30 0.52
N THR A 278 -31.67 22.59 0.20
CA THR A 278 -32.85 23.46 0.19
C THR A 278 -33.85 23.05 -0.91
N PHE A 279 -33.39 22.74 -2.12
CA PHE A 279 -34.25 22.19 -3.16
C PHE A 279 -34.90 20.86 -2.75
N MET A 280 -34.20 20.00 -2.01
CA MET A 280 -34.75 18.74 -1.51
C MET A 280 -35.88 18.97 -0.50
N GLN A 281 -35.73 19.92 0.41
CA GLN A 281 -36.81 20.35 1.31
C GLN A 281 -38.01 20.95 0.55
N PHE A 282 -37.78 21.54 -0.63
CA PHE A 282 -38.84 22.07 -1.50
C PHE A 282 -39.59 20.93 -2.19
N LYS A 283 -38.85 19.93 -2.71
CA LYS A 283 -39.40 18.74 -3.35
C LYS A 283 -40.31 17.94 -2.40
N THR A 284 -39.94 17.78 -1.13
CA THR A 284 -40.75 17.01 -0.15
C THR A 284 -42.07 17.71 0.20
N LYS A 285 -42.12 19.04 0.12
CA LYS A 285 -43.35 19.82 0.39
C LYS A 285 -44.31 19.91 -0.79
N ILE A 286 -43.91 19.47 -1.99
CA ILE A 286 -44.70 19.57 -3.22
C ILE A 286 -44.89 18.18 -3.85
N PRO A 287 -46.07 17.55 -3.68
CA PRO A 287 -46.32 16.16 -4.10
C PRO A 287 -46.18 15.89 -5.62
N LYS A 288 -46.27 16.92 -6.47
CA LYS A 288 -46.14 16.83 -7.94
C LYS A 288 -44.80 17.38 -8.49
N CYS A 289 -43.84 17.70 -7.62
CA CYS A 289 -42.57 18.30 -8.03
C CYS A 289 -41.71 17.32 -8.87
N SER A 290 -41.92 16.01 -8.69
CA SER A 290 -41.27 14.93 -9.44
C SER A 290 -41.52 15.00 -10.94
N ASP A 291 -42.68 15.48 -11.36
CA ASP A 291 -43.08 15.53 -12.78
C ASP A 291 -42.44 16.72 -13.51
N ILE A 292 -41.86 17.66 -12.74
CA ILE A 292 -41.31 18.92 -13.23
C ILE A 292 -39.78 18.90 -13.21
N PHE A 293 -39.17 18.23 -12.23
CA PHE A 293 -37.72 18.15 -12.06
C PHE A 293 -37.24 16.70 -12.11
N ASP A 294 -36.79 16.24 -13.28
CA ASP A 294 -36.12 14.94 -13.43
C ASP A 294 -34.66 15.01 -12.98
N VAL A 295 -34.45 14.99 -11.66
CA VAL A 295 -33.12 15.05 -11.04
C VAL A 295 -32.71 13.76 -10.34
N ASN A 296 -33.57 12.73 -10.29
CA ASN A 296 -33.27 11.49 -9.56
C ASN A 296 -32.01 10.77 -10.10
N ASP A 297 -31.87 10.68 -11.43
CA ASP A 297 -30.68 10.10 -12.07
C ASP A 297 -29.42 10.95 -11.79
N THR A 298 -29.55 12.28 -11.90
CA THR A 298 -28.44 13.21 -11.64
C THR A 298 -27.99 13.18 -10.17
N ILE A 299 -28.93 13.05 -9.23
CA ILE A 299 -28.66 12.89 -7.81
C ILE A 299 -27.92 11.58 -7.56
N THR A 300 -28.38 10.48 -8.15
CA THR A 300 -27.71 9.17 -8.02
C THR A 300 -26.29 9.23 -8.53
N LYS A 301 -26.06 9.86 -9.68
CA LYS A 301 -24.71 10.11 -10.25
C LYS A 301 -23.85 10.99 -9.34
N MET A 302 -24.41 12.06 -8.77
CA MET A 302 -23.72 12.94 -7.83
C MET A 302 -23.27 12.20 -6.57
N LEU A 303 -24.18 11.44 -5.95
CA LEU A 303 -23.90 10.65 -4.75
C LEU A 303 -22.84 9.57 -5.02
N ALA A 304 -22.95 8.87 -6.15
CA ALA A 304 -21.95 7.92 -6.59
C ALA A 304 -20.59 8.60 -6.81
N GLY A 305 -20.57 9.80 -7.41
CA GLY A 305 -19.35 10.61 -7.60
C GLY A 305 -18.67 10.98 -6.28
N ILE A 306 -19.43 11.49 -5.30
CA ILE A 306 -18.91 11.84 -3.96
C ILE A 306 -18.35 10.59 -3.26
N SER A 307 -19.11 9.49 -3.26
CA SER A 307 -18.67 8.24 -2.66
C SER A 307 -17.40 7.71 -3.31
N THR A 308 -17.35 7.68 -4.64
CA THR A 308 -16.17 7.23 -5.41
C THR A 308 -14.95 8.11 -5.14
N PHE A 309 -15.12 9.44 -5.06
CA PHE A 309 -14.04 10.37 -4.78
C PHE A 309 -13.37 10.10 -3.41
N TYR A 310 -14.15 10.07 -2.34
CA TYR A 310 -13.60 9.80 -1.00
C TYR A 310 -13.11 8.36 -0.82
N ALA A 311 -13.76 7.38 -1.46
CA ALA A 311 -13.26 6.00 -1.47
C ALA A 311 -11.89 5.92 -2.14
N LYS A 312 -11.69 6.63 -3.27
CA LYS A 312 -10.41 6.72 -3.97
C LYS A 312 -9.36 7.44 -3.11
N LEU A 313 -9.71 8.53 -2.43
CA LEU A 313 -8.81 9.21 -1.49
C LEU A 313 -8.40 8.31 -0.33
N TYR A 314 -9.34 7.55 0.25
CA TYR A 314 -9.05 6.62 1.34
C TYR A 314 -8.17 5.45 0.90
N GLN A 315 -8.48 4.84 -0.25
CA GLN A 315 -7.67 3.76 -0.81
C GLN A 315 -6.25 4.24 -1.14
N ASN A 316 -6.12 5.42 -1.75
CA ASN A 316 -4.82 6.02 -1.99
C ASN A 316 -4.11 6.31 -0.67
N TYR A 317 -4.79 6.89 0.33
CA TYR A 317 -4.20 7.14 1.65
C TYR A 317 -3.66 5.86 2.30
N ILE A 318 -4.45 4.78 2.36
CA ILE A 318 -3.99 3.50 2.92
C ILE A 318 -2.79 2.97 2.15
N LYS A 319 -2.87 3.00 0.81
CA LYS A 319 -1.81 2.49 -0.05
C LYS A 319 -0.50 3.25 0.18
N GLU A 320 -0.55 4.59 0.17
CA GLU A 320 0.62 5.44 0.36
C GLU A 320 1.11 5.45 1.83
N LEU A 321 0.24 5.18 2.82
CA LEU A 321 0.64 5.00 4.22
C LEU A 321 1.37 3.65 4.45
N SER A 322 1.01 2.65 3.64
CA SER A 322 1.64 1.32 3.65
C SER A 322 2.95 1.32 2.86
N ASP A 323 3.00 2.04 1.74
CA ASP A 323 4.21 2.20 0.94
C ASP A 323 5.15 3.23 1.58
N SER A 324 6.25 2.74 2.14
CA SER A 324 7.21 3.59 2.85
C SER A 324 7.71 4.78 2.03
N ASN A 325 7.68 4.73 0.69
CA ASN A 325 8.38 5.67 -0.19
C ASN A 325 7.67 6.97 -0.56
N ASN A 326 6.40 7.18 -0.18
CA ASN A 326 5.61 8.26 -0.78
C ASN A 326 4.73 9.07 0.19
N LEU A 327 5.26 9.39 1.38
CA LEU A 327 4.57 10.17 2.42
C LEU A 327 4.22 11.61 2.01
N HIS A 328 4.89 12.20 1.02
CA HIS A 328 4.48 13.49 0.43
C HIS A 328 3.09 13.39 -0.26
N THR A 329 2.77 12.24 -0.86
CA THR A 329 1.45 12.03 -1.45
C THR A 329 0.38 11.94 -0.35
N CYS A 330 0.70 11.36 0.81
CA CYS A 330 -0.16 11.38 1.99
C CYS A 330 -0.45 12.81 2.48
N ASP A 331 0.54 13.69 2.56
CA ASP A 331 0.35 15.11 2.90
C ASP A 331 -0.66 15.79 1.96
N THR A 332 -0.50 15.57 0.66
CA THR A 332 -1.39 16.15 -0.37
C THR A 332 -2.82 15.63 -0.22
N ILE A 333 -2.99 14.34 0.08
CA ILE A 333 -4.30 13.72 0.32
C ILE A 333 -4.91 14.29 1.62
N LEU A 334 -4.15 14.38 2.70
CA LEU A 334 -4.61 14.90 3.98
C LEU A 334 -5.04 16.37 3.89
N LYS A 335 -4.30 17.21 3.16
CA LYS A 335 -4.71 18.59 2.84
C LYS A 335 -6.04 18.61 2.08
N LYS A 336 -6.17 17.81 1.01
CA LYS A 336 -7.42 17.71 0.24
C LYS A 336 -8.63 17.28 1.07
N ILE A 337 -8.44 16.37 2.02
CA ILE A 337 -9.48 15.90 2.95
C ILE A 337 -9.81 17.00 3.95
N LYS A 338 -8.79 17.62 4.56
CA LYS A 338 -8.95 18.71 5.55
C LYS A 338 -9.73 19.88 4.97
N ASP A 339 -9.38 20.32 3.76
CA ASP A 339 -10.05 21.45 3.10
C ASP A 339 -11.53 21.17 2.84
N ARG A 340 -11.91 19.89 2.68
CA ARG A 340 -13.29 19.46 2.35
C ARG A 340 -14.02 18.82 3.55
N ASP A 341 -13.43 18.84 4.74
CA ASP A 341 -13.99 18.18 5.93
C ASP A 341 -15.28 18.87 6.40
N ASP A 342 -15.36 20.20 6.28
CA ASP A 342 -16.56 20.97 6.63
C ASP A 342 -17.76 20.63 5.73
N PHE A 343 -17.52 20.47 4.42
CA PHE A 343 -18.53 19.96 3.49
C PHE A 343 -18.98 18.55 3.91
N LEU A 344 -18.05 17.64 4.22
CA LEU A 344 -18.39 16.27 4.62
C LEU A 344 -19.20 16.23 5.92
N LYS A 345 -18.88 17.09 6.91
CA LYS A 345 -19.65 17.21 8.16
C LYS A 345 -21.08 17.68 7.88
N ILE A 346 -21.26 18.76 7.12
CA ILE A 346 -22.58 19.29 6.77
C ILE A 346 -23.39 18.26 5.98
N PHE A 347 -22.74 17.59 5.03
CA PHE A 347 -23.34 16.53 4.21
C PHE A 347 -23.83 15.35 5.06
N LYS A 348 -23.02 14.89 6.02
CA LYS A 348 -23.40 13.81 6.95
C LYS A 348 -24.56 14.20 7.87
N ILE A 349 -24.56 15.42 8.41
CA ILE A 349 -25.66 15.92 9.25
C ILE A 349 -26.97 15.85 8.47
N PHE A 350 -26.98 16.38 7.24
CA PHE A 350 -28.15 16.34 6.36
C PHE A 350 -28.65 14.90 6.10
N LEU A 351 -27.75 13.96 5.80
CA LEU A 351 -28.13 12.56 5.61
C LEU A 351 -28.75 11.93 6.87
N THR A 352 -28.28 12.35 8.04
CA THR A 352 -28.78 11.86 9.34
C THR A 352 -30.16 12.44 9.67
N GLU A 353 -30.44 13.67 9.23
CA GLU A 353 -31.77 14.28 9.38
C GLU A 353 -32.83 13.67 8.44
N HIS A 354 -32.41 13.02 7.35
CA HIS A 354 -33.29 12.51 6.29
C HIS A 354 -33.30 10.97 6.18
N GLN A 355 -33.03 10.26 7.28
CA GLN A 355 -32.94 8.78 7.30
C GLN A 355 -34.20 8.03 6.81
N GLY A 356 -35.36 8.68 6.78
CA GLY A 356 -36.62 8.10 6.33
C GLY A 356 -36.92 8.28 4.83
N ASP A 357 -36.08 9.00 4.08
CA ASP A 357 -36.34 9.33 2.68
C ASP A 357 -35.81 8.24 1.73
N SER A 358 -36.46 8.03 0.59
CA SER A 358 -36.06 7.02 -0.42
C SER A 358 -34.62 7.20 -0.92
N LEU A 359 -34.13 8.45 -0.88
CA LEU A 359 -32.76 8.82 -1.20
C LEU A 359 -31.73 8.35 -0.16
N TYR A 360 -32.14 8.15 1.10
CA TYR A 360 -31.25 7.68 2.17
C TYR A 360 -30.73 6.27 1.90
N ALA A 361 -31.57 5.39 1.32
CA ALA A 361 -31.19 4.03 0.97
C ALA A 361 -29.96 3.99 0.04
N ASN A 362 -29.86 4.95 -0.88
CA ASN A 362 -28.73 5.09 -1.81
C ASN A 362 -27.50 5.76 -1.18
N CYS A 363 -27.64 6.38 0.00
CA CYS A 363 -26.59 7.17 0.66
C CYS A 363 -25.90 6.45 1.83
N GLN A 364 -26.34 5.25 2.22
CA GLN A 364 -25.76 4.52 3.37
C GLN A 364 -24.26 4.29 3.26
N GLN A 365 -23.74 4.14 2.02
CA GLN A 365 -22.30 3.98 1.79
C GLN A 365 -21.50 5.25 2.10
N ILE A 366 -22.12 6.43 2.00
CA ILE A 366 -21.47 7.72 2.26
C ILE A 366 -21.30 7.96 3.76
N LEU A 367 -22.21 7.46 4.60
CA LEU A 367 -22.03 7.51 6.06
C LEU A 367 -20.77 6.77 6.53
N LYS A 368 -20.29 5.79 5.75
CA LYS A 368 -19.06 5.03 6.03
C LYS A 368 -17.78 5.83 5.73
N ILE A 369 -17.85 6.93 4.99
CA ILE A 369 -16.70 7.79 4.69
C ILE A 369 -16.18 8.39 5.99
N GLN A 370 -14.89 8.30 6.25
CA GLN A 370 -14.30 8.77 7.50
C GLN A 370 -14.07 10.30 7.48
N PRO A 371 -14.26 11.03 8.59
CA PRO A 371 -13.87 12.43 8.72
C PRO A 371 -12.35 12.59 8.82
N TYR A 372 -11.84 13.81 8.60
CA TYR A 372 -10.41 14.11 8.69
C TYR A 372 -9.78 13.65 10.02
N SER A 373 -10.49 13.81 11.14
CA SER A 373 -10.03 13.37 12.47
C SER A 373 -9.67 11.89 12.53
N SER A 374 -10.42 11.02 11.84
CA SER A 374 -10.15 9.58 11.82
C SER A 374 -8.90 9.22 11.00
N TYR A 375 -8.57 10.00 9.96
CA TYR A 375 -7.29 9.85 9.25
C TYR A 375 -6.12 10.24 10.16
N VAL A 376 -6.27 11.35 10.89
CA VAL A 376 -5.27 11.82 11.86
C VAL A 376 -5.06 10.82 13.00
N GLU A 377 -6.13 10.22 13.52
CA GLU A 377 -6.06 9.15 14.52
C GLU A 377 -5.29 7.94 13.99
N SER A 378 -5.66 7.44 12.80
CA SER A 378 -4.96 6.32 12.16
C SER A 378 -3.48 6.62 11.89
N LEU A 379 -3.15 7.85 11.50
CA LEU A 379 -1.78 8.30 11.32
C LEU A 379 -1.01 8.28 12.65
N SER A 380 -1.63 8.79 13.72
CA SER A 380 -1.05 8.87 15.06
C SER A 380 -0.86 7.49 15.68
N GLU A 381 -1.80 6.56 15.45
CA GLU A 381 -1.68 5.15 15.83
C GLU A 381 -0.50 4.45 15.14
N GLU A 382 -0.24 4.75 13.86
CA GLU A 382 0.87 4.15 13.14
C GLU A 382 2.23 4.63 13.70
N VAL A 383 2.35 5.91 14.04
CA VAL A 383 3.52 6.44 14.76
C VAL A 383 3.63 5.81 16.14
N TYR A 384 2.52 5.61 16.85
CA TYR A 384 2.50 4.94 18.14
C TYR A 384 3.01 3.49 18.05
N LYS A 385 2.56 2.71 17.06
CA LYS A 385 3.05 1.33 16.84
C LYS A 385 4.55 1.28 16.57
N ILE A 386 5.08 2.26 15.81
CA ILE A 386 6.53 2.36 15.58
C ILE A 386 7.26 2.71 16.89
N SER A 387 6.73 3.66 17.66
CA SER A 387 7.28 4.02 18.97
C SER A 387 7.27 2.85 19.95
N GLU A 388 6.20 2.05 19.96
CA GLU A 388 6.07 0.86 20.80
C GLU A 388 7.06 -0.23 20.39
N TYR A 389 7.27 -0.43 19.08
CA TYR A 389 8.32 -1.32 18.58
C TYR A 389 9.70 -0.94 19.13
N PHE A 390 10.07 0.34 19.09
CA PHE A 390 11.36 0.78 19.65
C PHE A 390 11.43 0.67 21.17
N LYS A 391 10.34 0.96 21.88
CA LYS A 391 10.27 0.80 23.34
C LYS A 391 10.49 -0.65 23.78
N ASN A 392 10.02 -1.60 22.98
CA ASN A 392 10.16 -3.03 23.23
C ASN A 392 11.37 -3.65 22.52
N LEU A 393 12.21 -2.85 21.85
CA LEU A 393 13.41 -3.33 21.17
C LEU A 393 14.37 -3.93 22.21
N LYS A 394 14.73 -5.19 21.98
CA LYS A 394 15.77 -5.89 22.74
C LYS A 394 16.64 -6.64 21.74
N ILE A 395 17.94 -6.45 21.84
CA ILE A 395 18.91 -7.17 21.01
C ILE A 395 19.57 -8.22 21.90
N GLU A 396 19.17 -9.49 21.75
CA GLU A 396 19.69 -10.57 22.58
C GLU A 396 21.08 -11.02 22.12
N PHE A 397 21.93 -11.44 23.07
CA PHE A 397 23.28 -11.90 22.75
C PHE A 397 23.29 -13.18 21.88
N SER A 398 22.25 -14.00 21.97
CA SER A 398 22.04 -15.18 21.11
C SER A 398 21.82 -14.79 19.64
N GLU A 399 21.08 -13.71 19.39
CA GLU A 399 20.76 -13.23 18.05
C GLU A 399 21.98 -12.64 17.35
N ILE A 400 22.85 -11.96 18.10
CA ILE A 400 24.02 -11.29 17.52
C ILE A 400 25.15 -12.25 17.12
N GLN A 401 25.09 -13.51 17.53
CA GLN A 401 26.04 -14.56 17.08
C GLN A 401 25.80 -14.99 15.63
N HIS A 402 24.61 -14.73 15.10
CA HIS A 402 24.21 -15.14 13.76
C HIS A 402 24.16 -13.92 12.82
N PRO A 403 25.13 -13.75 11.90
CA PRO A 403 25.21 -12.58 11.03
C PRO A 403 23.93 -12.32 10.23
N ALA A 404 23.23 -13.38 9.77
CA ALA A 404 21.99 -13.26 9.02
C ALA A 404 20.82 -12.71 9.86
N ILE A 405 20.70 -13.14 11.11
CA ILE A 405 19.65 -12.65 12.03
C ILE A 405 19.93 -11.17 12.35
N LEU A 406 21.19 -10.85 12.63
CA LEU A 406 21.61 -9.49 12.90
C LEU A 406 21.34 -8.54 11.72
N GLU A 407 21.59 -8.99 10.49
CA GLU A 407 21.26 -8.23 9.27
C GLU A 407 19.76 -7.97 9.16
N ILE A 408 18.92 -9.00 9.37
CA ILE A 408 17.46 -8.86 9.35
C ILE A 408 16.99 -7.86 10.42
N THR A 409 17.51 -7.98 11.64
CA THR A 409 17.18 -7.07 12.75
C THR A 409 17.62 -5.64 12.45
N SER A 410 18.83 -5.45 11.93
CA SER A 410 19.35 -4.13 11.57
C SER A 410 18.53 -3.47 10.47
N ASN A 411 18.21 -4.22 9.41
CA ASN A 411 17.37 -3.73 8.31
C ASN A 411 15.97 -3.35 8.79
N LYS A 412 15.38 -4.14 9.70
CA LYS A 412 14.07 -3.86 10.29
C LYS A 412 14.08 -2.59 11.15
N ILE A 413 15.11 -2.41 11.97
CA ILE A 413 15.32 -1.17 12.75
C ILE A 413 15.45 0.02 11.79
N GLN A 414 16.27 -0.09 10.74
CA GLN A 414 16.49 0.96 9.74
C GLN A 414 15.20 1.32 8.99
N GLU A 415 14.41 0.32 8.57
CA GLU A 415 13.13 0.51 7.90
C GLU A 415 12.16 1.30 8.79
N LYS A 416 12.01 0.88 10.05
CA LYS A 416 11.15 1.56 11.02
C LYS A 416 11.62 2.98 11.34
N TRP A 417 12.93 3.18 11.45
CA TRP A 417 13.54 4.50 11.67
C TRP A 417 13.33 5.44 10.48
N ASN A 418 13.52 4.94 9.25
CA ASN A 418 13.26 5.71 8.03
C ASN A 418 11.78 6.11 7.93
N LYS A 419 10.86 5.18 8.25
CA LYS A 419 9.43 5.46 8.29
C LYS A 419 9.14 6.56 9.32
N LEU A 420 9.73 6.47 10.53
CA LEU A 420 9.58 7.49 11.58
C LEU A 420 10.11 8.87 11.15
N ASN A 421 11.27 8.95 10.51
CA ASN A 421 11.81 10.23 10.03
C ASN A 421 10.94 10.85 8.94
N ARG A 422 10.34 10.06 8.05
CA ARG A 422 9.46 10.60 7.02
C ARG A 422 8.16 11.17 7.60
N PHE A 423 7.68 10.65 8.73
CA PHE A 423 6.55 11.27 9.45
C PHE A 423 6.84 12.70 9.94
N GLU A 424 8.11 13.10 10.03
CA GLU A 424 8.48 14.48 10.38
C GLU A 424 7.96 15.50 9.36
N GLU A 425 7.86 15.13 8.08
CA GLU A 425 7.33 15.99 7.00
C GLU A 425 5.84 16.30 7.20
N ILE A 426 5.09 15.39 7.83
CA ILE A 426 3.64 15.49 8.06
C ILE A 426 3.28 15.63 9.54
N LYS A 427 4.25 15.95 10.41
CA LYS A 427 4.03 16.01 11.86
C LYS A 427 2.94 16.99 12.30
N ASN A 428 2.71 18.04 11.52
CA ASN A 428 1.67 19.03 11.76
C ASN A 428 0.24 18.46 11.63
N HIS A 429 0.09 17.28 11.02
CA HIS A 429 -1.19 16.58 10.90
C HIS A 429 -1.44 15.58 12.04
N LEU A 430 -0.44 15.30 12.91
CA LEU A 430 -0.59 14.36 14.02
C LEU A 430 -1.45 14.94 15.13
N ASN A 431 -2.16 14.08 15.87
CA ASN A 431 -2.88 14.50 17.07
C ASN A 431 -1.91 14.52 18.27
N PRO A 432 -1.56 15.71 18.82
CA PRO A 432 -0.65 15.81 19.95
C PRO A 432 -1.22 15.19 21.24
N GLU A 433 -2.54 15.00 21.34
CA GLU A 433 -3.16 14.30 22.48
C GLU A 433 -2.91 12.78 22.43
N ILE A 434 -2.67 12.21 21.25
CA ILE A 434 -2.39 10.78 21.05
C ILE A 434 -0.89 10.53 21.14
N ILE A 435 -0.09 11.34 20.44
CA ILE A 435 1.36 11.16 20.41
C ILE A 435 2.12 12.47 20.24
N ASP A 436 3.09 12.67 21.13
CA ASP A 436 4.12 13.69 20.98
C ASP A 436 5.23 13.11 20.10
N PHE A 437 5.28 13.56 18.84
CA PHE A 437 6.22 13.07 17.84
C PHE A 437 7.69 13.28 18.23
N GLU A 438 8.04 14.44 18.79
CA GLU A 438 9.43 14.75 19.15
C GLU A 438 9.88 13.88 20.33
N LYS A 439 8.99 13.66 21.30
CA LYS A 439 9.24 12.74 22.41
C LYS A 439 9.36 11.29 21.95
N ALA A 440 8.48 10.84 21.05
CA ALA A 440 8.51 9.49 20.48
C ALA A 440 9.79 9.23 19.68
N LYS A 441 10.21 10.20 18.85
CA LYS A 441 11.44 10.13 18.06
C LYS A 441 12.69 10.08 18.94
N SER A 442 12.74 10.93 19.97
CA SER A 442 13.85 10.94 20.93
C SER A 442 13.93 9.63 21.72
N ALA A 443 12.80 9.11 22.20
CA ALA A 443 12.75 7.82 22.91
C ALA A 443 13.16 6.65 22.01
N ALA A 444 12.76 6.66 20.73
CA ALA A 444 13.17 5.65 19.76
C ALA A 444 14.70 5.65 19.54
N PHE A 445 15.31 6.83 19.42
CA PHE A 445 16.76 6.97 19.32
C PHE A 445 17.46 6.43 20.57
N GLU A 446 17.02 6.84 21.75
CA GLU A 446 17.58 6.38 23.02
C GLU A 446 17.48 4.86 23.18
N SER A 447 16.36 4.24 22.79
CA SER A 447 16.20 2.78 22.82
C SER A 447 17.24 2.07 21.96
N VAL A 448 17.44 2.51 20.71
CA VAL A 448 18.45 1.92 19.82
C VAL A 448 19.86 2.14 20.37
N PHE A 449 20.16 3.37 20.82
CA PHE A 449 21.46 3.71 21.41
C PHE A 449 21.78 2.86 22.64
N ASN A 450 20.81 2.69 23.55
CA ASN A 450 21.00 1.91 24.77
C ASN A 450 21.29 0.43 24.48
N GLU A 451 20.64 -0.17 23.48
CA GLU A 451 20.94 -1.56 23.09
C GLU A 451 22.34 -1.70 22.48
N ILE A 452 22.76 -0.74 21.64
CA ILE A 452 24.13 -0.71 21.10
C ILE A 452 25.15 -0.51 22.23
N ASP A 453 24.91 0.42 23.14
CA ASP A 453 25.78 0.73 24.28
C ASP A 453 25.93 -0.48 25.23
N LYS A 454 24.88 -1.30 25.40
CA LYS A 454 24.99 -2.58 26.14
C LYS A 454 26.00 -3.53 25.50
N ILE A 455 26.01 -3.64 24.17
CA ILE A 455 26.97 -4.49 23.44
C ILE A 455 28.39 -3.97 23.64
N VAL A 456 28.57 -2.65 23.55
CA VAL A 456 29.87 -1.98 23.77
C VAL A 456 30.37 -2.21 25.19
N LYS A 457 29.53 -1.95 26.21
CA LYS A 457 29.86 -2.17 27.62
C LYS A 457 30.21 -3.63 27.92
N LYS A 458 29.52 -4.58 27.28
CA LYS A 458 29.86 -6.00 27.37
C LYS A 458 31.24 -6.29 26.76
N ALA A 459 31.53 -5.78 25.56
CA ALA A 459 32.84 -5.97 24.94
C ALA A 459 33.96 -5.37 25.80
N VAL A 460 33.78 -4.15 26.32
CA VAL A 460 34.75 -3.47 27.17
C VAL A 460 35.01 -4.25 28.46
N SER A 461 33.97 -4.72 29.15
CA SER A 461 34.13 -5.46 30.40
C SER A 461 34.84 -6.81 30.21
N LEU A 462 34.69 -7.45 29.04
CA LEU A 462 35.43 -8.66 28.69
C LEU A 462 36.91 -8.36 28.40
N ILE A 463 37.22 -7.25 27.72
CA ILE A 463 38.61 -6.83 27.41
C ILE A 463 39.38 -6.48 28.68
N GLU A 464 38.71 -5.87 29.67
CA GLU A 464 39.32 -5.42 30.92
C GLU A 464 39.58 -6.54 31.95
N LYS A 465 39.16 -7.78 31.67
CA LYS A 465 39.48 -8.93 32.52
C LYS A 465 40.99 -9.15 32.62
N GLU A 466 41.49 -9.41 33.83
CA GLU A 466 42.91 -9.72 34.03
C GLU A 466 43.35 -10.97 33.26
N ASN A 467 42.50 -12.00 33.25
CA ASN A 467 42.73 -13.28 32.59
C ASN A 467 41.62 -13.57 31.57
N VAL A 468 41.82 -13.10 30.35
CA VAL A 468 40.91 -13.32 29.22
C VAL A 468 41.03 -14.76 28.75
N GLN A 469 39.95 -15.53 28.80
CA GLN A 469 39.89 -16.89 28.31
C GLN A 469 39.60 -16.91 26.80
N LYS A 470 39.81 -18.06 26.15
CA LYS A 470 39.51 -18.25 24.72
C LYS A 470 38.04 -17.96 24.39
N GLU A 471 37.14 -18.27 25.33
CA GLU A 471 35.71 -17.99 25.24
C GLU A 471 35.42 -16.48 25.28
N ASP A 472 36.15 -15.72 26.10
CA ASP A 472 36.00 -14.26 26.17
C ASP A 472 36.40 -13.60 24.84
N PHE A 473 37.47 -14.09 24.19
CA PHE A 473 37.88 -13.62 22.87
C PHE A 473 36.81 -13.85 21.80
N LYS A 474 36.16 -15.02 21.81
CA LYS A 474 35.03 -15.29 20.91
C LYS A 474 33.89 -14.31 21.15
N GLU A 475 33.54 -14.04 22.40
CA GLU A 475 32.47 -13.10 22.74
C GLU A 475 32.82 -11.65 22.32
N ILE A 476 34.07 -11.22 22.51
CA ILE A 476 34.52 -9.89 22.05
C ILE A 476 34.47 -9.80 20.52
N GLN A 477 34.90 -10.86 19.82
CA GLN A 477 34.82 -10.92 18.36
C GLN A 477 33.38 -10.85 17.87
N ILE A 478 32.46 -11.57 18.52
CA ILE A 478 31.01 -11.47 18.26
C ILE A 478 30.59 -10.01 18.41
N CYS A 479 30.81 -9.37 19.56
CA CYS A 479 30.46 -7.96 19.76
C CYS A 479 31.03 -7.03 18.69
N HIS A 480 32.33 -7.16 18.36
CA HIS A 480 32.99 -6.30 17.36
C HIS A 480 32.38 -6.50 15.96
N SER A 481 32.16 -7.75 15.53
CA SER A 481 31.53 -8.06 14.26
C SER A 481 30.06 -7.61 14.19
N SER A 482 29.33 -7.70 15.31
CA SER A 482 27.96 -7.19 15.39
C SER A 482 27.92 -5.67 15.25
N LEU A 483 28.82 -4.95 15.92
CA LEU A 483 28.92 -3.49 15.81
C LEU A 483 29.29 -3.04 14.39
N ALA A 484 30.23 -3.74 13.74
CA ALA A 484 30.58 -3.46 12.34
C ALA A 484 29.40 -3.69 11.37
N ASN A 485 28.56 -4.69 11.65
CA ASN A 485 27.33 -4.92 10.88
C ASN A 485 26.28 -3.84 11.14
N PHE A 486 26.10 -3.41 12.40
CA PHE A 486 25.21 -2.29 12.70
C PHE A 486 25.69 -1.01 12.01
N GLU A 487 26.98 -0.72 12.03
CA GLU A 487 27.57 0.40 11.28
C GLU A 487 27.24 0.35 9.77
N LYS A 488 27.29 -0.85 9.19
CA LYS A 488 26.97 -1.06 7.76
C LYS A 488 25.49 -0.83 7.42
N TYR A 489 24.58 -1.27 8.29
CA TYR A 489 23.14 -1.33 7.97
C TYR A 489 22.30 -0.24 8.66
N LEU A 490 22.79 0.37 9.76
CA LEU A 490 22.11 1.43 10.50
C LEU A 490 22.70 2.81 10.18
N THR A 491 22.01 3.54 9.31
CA THR A 491 22.31 4.94 8.96
C THR A 491 21.46 5.91 9.78
N ILE A 492 21.48 5.76 11.10
CA ILE A 492 20.76 6.65 12.02
C ILE A 492 21.64 7.86 12.35
N LYS A 493 21.22 9.05 11.93
CA LYS A 493 21.92 10.32 12.27
C LYS A 493 21.99 10.47 13.79
N GLY A 494 23.18 10.73 14.31
CA GLY A 494 23.46 10.87 15.74
C GLY A 494 24.22 9.70 16.37
N LEU A 495 24.27 8.53 15.71
CA LEU A 495 25.15 7.44 16.12
C LEU A 495 26.57 7.67 15.58
N ASN A 496 27.54 7.85 16.48
CA ASN A 496 28.95 7.97 16.13
C ASN A 496 29.61 6.59 16.14
N TRP A 497 29.52 5.86 15.03
CA TRP A 497 30.09 4.52 14.89
C TRP A 497 31.61 4.50 15.02
N ASP A 498 32.30 5.51 14.48
CA ASP A 498 33.76 5.63 14.56
C ASP A 498 34.25 5.68 16.00
N GLU A 499 33.58 6.46 16.85
CA GLU A 499 33.91 6.54 18.28
C GLU A 499 33.52 5.24 19.00
N THR A 500 32.37 4.66 18.66
CA THR A 500 31.82 3.47 19.31
C THR A 500 32.69 2.23 19.05
N VAL A 501 33.04 1.97 17.79
CA VAL A 501 33.90 0.85 17.37
C VAL A 501 35.37 1.15 17.65
N GLY A 502 35.79 2.40 17.45
CA GLY A 502 37.15 2.85 17.70
C GLY A 502 37.58 2.67 19.16
N ASN A 503 36.69 2.89 20.12
CA ASN A 503 36.96 2.69 21.54
C ASN A 503 37.33 1.23 21.86
N ILE A 504 36.66 0.25 21.24
CA ILE A 504 36.96 -1.17 21.44
C ILE A 504 38.33 -1.51 20.85
N ARG A 505 38.60 -1.08 19.60
CA ARG A 505 39.89 -1.31 18.94
C ARG A 505 41.04 -0.73 19.74
N LYS A 506 40.90 0.52 20.20
CA LYS A 506 41.89 1.20 21.02
C LYS A 506 42.19 0.44 22.30
N LYS A 507 41.16 -0.02 23.03
CA LYS A 507 41.36 -0.82 24.26
C LYS A 507 42.09 -2.14 24.02
N ILE A 508 41.83 -2.83 22.91
CA ILE A 508 42.55 -4.07 22.54
C ILE A 508 44.04 -3.76 22.29
N ILE A 509 44.34 -2.68 21.57
CA ILE A 509 45.71 -2.25 21.26
C ILE A 509 46.43 -1.79 22.53
N ASP A 510 45.78 -0.98 23.38
CA ASP A 510 46.31 -0.52 24.66
C ASP A 510 46.69 -1.72 25.55
N ARG A 511 45.86 -2.77 25.59
CA ARG A 511 46.15 -4.01 26.33
C ARG A 511 47.41 -4.72 25.81
N ALA A 512 47.60 -4.77 24.49
CA ALA A 512 48.81 -5.34 23.89
C ALA A 512 50.05 -4.48 24.22
N HIS A 513 49.92 -3.15 24.26
CA HIS A 513 50.98 -2.25 24.72
C HIS A 513 51.30 -2.42 26.21
N ASP A 514 50.31 -2.68 27.06
CA ASP A 514 50.53 -2.97 28.49
C ASP A 514 51.28 -4.29 28.69
N LEU A 515 50.94 -5.33 27.92
CA LEU A 515 51.69 -6.60 27.90
C LEU A 515 53.14 -6.39 27.47
N ARG A 516 53.36 -5.61 26.40
CA ARG A 516 54.71 -5.25 25.96
C ARG A 516 55.47 -4.49 27.04
N SER A 517 54.83 -3.51 27.68
CA SER A 517 55.47 -2.70 28.73
C SER A 517 55.86 -3.55 29.96
N ARG A 518 55.08 -4.59 30.28
CA ARG A 518 55.46 -5.59 31.29
C ARG A 518 56.68 -6.39 30.86
N ALA A 519 56.71 -6.86 29.62
CA ALA A 519 57.87 -7.58 29.07
C ALA A 519 59.13 -6.70 29.07
N GLU A 520 59.03 -5.42 28.73
CA GLU A 520 60.17 -4.48 28.74
C GLU A 520 60.75 -4.22 30.13
N ARG A 521 59.98 -4.46 31.20
CA ARG A 521 60.41 -4.29 32.60
C ARG A 521 60.95 -5.58 33.22
N SER A 522 60.71 -6.73 32.60
CA SER A 522 61.16 -8.02 33.11
C SER A 522 62.55 -8.38 32.56
N ALA A 523 63.38 -9.00 33.41
CA ALA A 523 64.63 -9.61 33.02
C ALA A 523 64.53 -11.15 32.92
N GLU A 524 63.38 -11.72 33.30
CA GLU A 524 63.13 -13.15 33.33
C GLU A 524 62.68 -13.64 31.93
N PRO A 525 63.41 -14.58 31.29
CA PRO A 525 63.06 -15.09 29.95
C PRO A 525 61.63 -15.64 29.88
N ARG A 526 61.18 -16.26 30.98
CA ARG A 526 59.86 -16.88 31.09
C ARG A 526 58.74 -15.84 31.04
N GLU A 527 58.86 -14.75 31.79
CA GLU A 527 57.84 -13.69 31.83
C GLU A 527 57.76 -12.95 30.50
N ILE A 528 58.91 -12.74 29.84
CA ILE A 528 58.96 -12.16 28.50
C ILE A 528 58.25 -13.07 27.49
N ALA A 529 58.55 -14.38 27.51
CA ALA A 529 57.91 -15.35 26.63
C ALA A 529 56.39 -15.43 26.86
N GLU A 530 55.93 -15.43 28.12
CA GLU A 530 54.50 -15.43 28.46
C GLU A 530 53.79 -14.17 27.96
N ALA A 531 54.39 -12.98 28.13
CA ALA A 531 53.83 -11.74 27.62
C ALA A 531 53.74 -11.74 26.08
N MET A 532 54.76 -12.21 25.37
CA MET A 532 54.74 -12.30 23.90
C MET A 532 53.70 -13.31 23.40
N ILE A 533 53.56 -14.45 24.08
CA ILE A 533 52.51 -15.43 23.77
C ILE A 533 51.12 -14.82 23.96
N SER A 534 50.88 -14.06 25.03
CA SER A 534 49.61 -13.38 25.24
C SER A 534 49.33 -12.31 24.17
N ILE A 535 50.32 -11.54 23.73
CA ILE A 535 50.15 -10.60 22.62
C ILE A 535 49.82 -11.36 21.33
N LYS A 536 50.49 -12.50 21.08
CA LYS A 536 50.22 -13.32 19.91
C LYS A 536 48.83 -13.96 19.93
N ASP A 537 48.36 -14.32 21.12
CA ASP A 537 47.02 -14.84 21.32
C ASP A 537 45.98 -13.75 21.01
N ILE A 538 46.18 -12.50 21.46
CA ILE A 538 45.34 -11.36 21.05
C ILE A 538 45.34 -11.20 19.52
N SER A 539 46.53 -11.21 18.89
CA SER A 539 46.68 -11.07 17.45
C SER A 539 45.91 -12.13 16.65
N ASN A 540 45.99 -13.40 17.06
CA ASN A 540 45.30 -14.49 16.38
C ASN A 540 43.79 -14.47 16.58
N ASN A 541 43.31 -13.98 17.73
CA ASN A 541 41.88 -13.87 18.02
C ASN A 541 41.24 -12.59 17.42
N PHE A 542 42.03 -11.60 17.00
CA PHE A 542 41.55 -10.39 16.30
C PHE A 542 42.20 -10.20 14.92
N PRO A 543 41.77 -10.96 13.87
CA PRO A 543 42.40 -10.93 12.55
C PRO A 543 42.49 -9.55 11.89
N LEU A 544 41.52 -8.66 12.15
CA LEU A 544 41.50 -7.30 11.62
C LEU A 544 42.59 -6.40 12.23
N LEU A 545 42.99 -6.69 13.48
CA LEU A 545 44.04 -5.97 14.20
C LEU A 545 45.38 -6.73 14.18
N LYS A 546 45.42 -7.94 13.61
CA LYS A 546 46.60 -8.82 13.60
C LYS A 546 47.87 -8.10 13.19
N ARG A 547 47.84 -7.31 12.11
CA ARG A 547 49.03 -6.58 11.63
C ARG A 547 49.54 -5.56 12.65
N GLU A 548 48.63 -4.82 13.29
CA GLU A 548 48.98 -3.80 14.29
C GLU A 548 49.50 -4.45 15.57
N VAL A 549 48.84 -5.52 16.04
CA VAL A 549 49.22 -6.26 17.25
C VAL A 549 50.52 -7.05 17.05
N ASP A 550 50.70 -7.74 15.91
CA ASP A 550 51.97 -8.42 15.58
C ASP A 550 53.13 -7.41 15.46
N GLY A 551 52.86 -6.20 14.95
CA GLY A 551 53.83 -5.11 14.92
C GLY A 551 54.33 -4.69 16.31
N ILE A 552 53.54 -4.90 17.37
CA ILE A 552 53.99 -4.65 18.76
C ILE A 552 55.07 -5.65 19.18
N ILE A 553 54.95 -6.92 18.75
CA ILE A 553 55.96 -7.97 18.98
C ILE A 553 57.24 -7.61 18.21
N ASP A 554 57.11 -7.22 16.93
CA ASP A 554 58.26 -6.80 16.12
C ASP A 554 58.99 -5.61 16.75
N LEU A 555 58.26 -4.56 17.15
CA LEU A 555 58.83 -3.38 17.79
C LEU A 555 59.53 -3.70 19.12
N PHE A 556 58.99 -4.65 19.89
CA PHE A 556 59.64 -5.13 21.11
C PHE A 556 61.00 -5.73 20.78
N PHE A 557 61.05 -6.70 19.84
CA PHE A 557 62.29 -7.39 19.51
C PHE A 557 63.29 -6.52 18.74
N GLU A 558 62.86 -5.56 17.92
CA GLU A 558 63.74 -4.57 17.30
C GLU A 558 64.42 -3.67 18.35
N LYS A 559 63.66 -3.20 19.34
CA LYS A 559 64.19 -2.41 20.47
C LYS A 559 65.09 -3.27 21.35
N PHE A 560 64.69 -4.52 21.59
CA PHE A 560 65.48 -5.50 22.31
C PHE A 560 66.84 -5.72 21.63
N GLN A 561 66.85 -5.90 20.29
CA GLN A 561 68.05 -6.09 19.47
C GLN A 561 69.03 -4.93 19.55
N LYS A 562 68.54 -3.69 19.49
CA LYS A 562 69.36 -2.47 19.60
C LYS A 562 70.02 -2.32 20.98
N ASN A 563 69.46 -2.97 22.00
CA ASN A 563 69.93 -2.91 23.38
C ASN A 563 70.78 -4.13 23.81
N ILE A 564 71.10 -5.07 22.91
CA ILE A 564 71.77 -6.32 23.29
C ILE A 564 73.25 -6.09 23.67
N ARG A 565 73.58 -6.46 24.92
CA ARG A 565 74.91 -6.91 25.37
C ARG A 565 74.97 -8.43 25.65
N ASP A 566 73.83 -9.14 25.76
CA ASP A 566 73.80 -10.55 26.15
C ASP A 566 72.99 -11.43 25.19
N LYS A 567 73.71 -12.21 24.36
CA LYS A 567 73.12 -13.20 23.43
C LYS A 567 72.50 -14.41 24.17
N GLY A 568 72.82 -14.63 25.45
CA GLY A 568 72.32 -15.73 26.26
C GLY A 568 70.84 -15.59 26.63
N LEU A 569 70.40 -14.38 26.96
CA LEU A 569 68.99 -14.11 27.29
C LEU A 569 68.06 -14.37 26.09
N LEU A 570 68.50 -14.05 24.88
CA LEU A 570 67.73 -14.33 23.67
C LEU A 570 67.55 -15.84 23.43
N ALA A 571 68.62 -16.62 23.64
CA ALA A 571 68.54 -18.07 23.53
C ALA A 571 67.57 -18.67 24.57
N ALA A 572 67.59 -18.15 25.81
CA ALA A 572 66.68 -18.56 26.86
C ALA A 572 65.21 -18.22 26.53
N ILE A 573 64.92 -17.02 26.02
CA ILE A 573 63.56 -16.64 25.57
C ILE A 573 63.10 -17.57 24.43
N THR A 574 63.97 -17.85 23.47
CA THR A 574 63.66 -18.74 22.34
C THR A 574 63.32 -20.16 22.82
N GLN A 575 64.07 -20.68 23.79
CA GLN A 575 63.82 -21.99 24.40
C GLN A 575 62.49 -22.01 25.19
N GLU A 576 62.19 -20.93 25.92
CA GLU A 576 60.90 -20.77 26.60
C GLU A 576 59.73 -20.70 25.61
N LEU A 577 59.89 -20.03 24.46
CA LEU A 577 58.87 -20.00 23.41
C LEU A 577 58.70 -21.37 22.73
N GLU A 578 59.78 -22.11 22.47
CA GLU A 578 59.74 -23.44 21.85
C GLU A 578 59.09 -24.50 22.76
N SER A 579 59.40 -24.47 24.06
CA SER A 579 58.97 -25.49 25.02
C SER A 579 57.47 -25.44 25.38
N ARG A 580 56.74 -24.41 24.94
CA ARG A 580 55.33 -24.20 25.30
C ARG A 580 54.40 -25.05 24.43
N GLN A 581 53.56 -25.85 25.11
CA GLN A 581 52.60 -26.75 24.47
C GLN A 581 51.53 -26.05 23.61
N SER A 582 51.29 -24.75 23.80
CA SER A 582 50.26 -24.01 23.05
C SER A 582 50.57 -23.84 21.56
N GLY A 583 51.82 -24.05 21.13
CA GLY A 583 52.27 -23.83 19.74
C GLY A 583 52.32 -22.36 19.32
N LEU A 584 51.75 -21.43 20.09
CA LEU A 584 51.80 -19.99 19.84
C LEU A 584 53.23 -19.44 19.94
N GLY A 585 54.05 -19.99 20.82
CA GLY A 585 55.46 -19.64 20.92
C GLY A 585 56.23 -19.98 19.64
N LEU A 586 55.98 -21.15 19.05
CA LEU A 586 56.52 -21.52 17.74
C LEU A 586 56.02 -20.60 16.63
N ASN A 587 54.75 -20.16 16.67
CA ASN A 587 54.23 -19.18 15.70
C ASN A 587 54.97 -17.84 15.80
N ILE A 588 55.39 -17.42 16.99
CA ILE A 588 56.21 -16.20 17.16
C ILE A 588 57.58 -16.41 16.49
N ILE A 589 58.21 -17.56 16.70
CA ILE A 589 59.52 -17.87 16.12
C ILE A 589 59.44 -18.01 14.58
N THR A 590 58.34 -18.53 14.03
CA THR A 590 58.17 -18.69 12.56
C THR A 590 57.77 -17.41 11.84
N GLU A 591 56.92 -16.58 12.44
CA GLU A 591 56.27 -15.46 11.73
C GLU A 591 57.06 -14.16 11.82
N HIS A 592 57.94 -14.03 12.83
CA HIS A 592 58.67 -12.80 13.09
C HIS A 592 60.12 -12.92 12.66
N LYS A 593 60.55 -12.02 11.75
CA LYS A 593 61.87 -12.04 11.10
C LYS A 593 63.05 -12.12 12.08
N PHE A 594 62.88 -11.59 13.28
CA PHE A 594 63.89 -11.60 14.32
C PHE A 594 64.37 -13.00 14.72
N PHE A 595 63.52 -14.03 14.57
CA PHE A 595 63.81 -15.41 14.97
C PHE A 595 64.25 -16.33 13.83
N GLU A 596 64.49 -15.81 12.62
CA GLU A 596 64.83 -16.62 11.42
C GLU A 596 66.04 -17.56 11.64
N ALA A 597 67.10 -17.08 12.31
CA ALA A 597 68.29 -17.90 12.61
C ALA A 597 68.03 -18.98 13.69
N ALA A 598 67.13 -18.71 14.63
CA ALA A 598 66.73 -19.70 15.63
C ALA A 598 65.90 -20.82 15.01
N MET A 599 65.01 -20.48 14.06
CA MET A 599 64.22 -21.45 13.29
C MET A 599 65.11 -22.46 12.56
N GLN A 600 66.18 -21.99 11.90
CA GLN A 600 67.15 -22.84 11.21
C GLN A 600 67.78 -23.89 12.13
N LYS A 601 68.21 -23.48 13.33
CA LYS A 601 68.84 -24.37 14.31
C LYS A 601 67.87 -25.41 14.87
N ILE A 602 66.64 -24.98 15.19
CA ILE A 602 65.57 -25.89 15.67
C ILE A 602 65.29 -26.96 14.60
N TRP A 603 65.25 -26.56 13.33
CA TRP A 603 64.98 -27.47 12.23
C TRP A 603 66.12 -28.47 12.01
N ALA A 604 67.37 -28.01 11.94
CA ALA A 604 68.53 -28.89 11.78
C ALA A 604 68.61 -29.95 12.91
N SER A 605 68.30 -29.56 14.15
CA SER A 605 68.28 -30.48 15.29
C SER A 605 67.19 -31.55 15.19
N LYS A 606 65.98 -31.19 14.73
CA LYS A 606 64.87 -32.14 14.57
C LYS A 606 65.16 -33.19 13.49
N THR A 607 65.71 -32.78 12.36
CA THR A 607 66.07 -33.69 11.24
C THR A 607 67.13 -34.72 11.63
N GLN A 608 68.02 -34.41 12.56
CA GLN A 608 69.04 -35.35 13.04
C GLN A 608 68.51 -36.36 14.07
N LYS A 609 67.45 -36.03 14.83
CA LYS A 609 66.94 -36.90 15.92
C LYS A 609 66.08 -38.07 15.42
N HIS A 610 65.31 -37.91 14.34
CA HIS A 610 64.32 -38.91 13.88
C HIS A 610 64.58 -39.39 12.43
N GLY A 611 65.52 -40.32 12.25
CA GLY A 611 65.88 -40.86 10.94
C GLY A 611 64.83 -41.75 10.25
N ILE A 612 65.19 -42.30 9.08
CA ILE A 612 64.30 -43.17 8.27
C ILE A 612 63.82 -44.42 9.03
N GLU A 613 64.67 -45.05 9.83
CA GLU A 613 64.29 -46.22 10.64
C GLU A 613 63.19 -45.87 11.65
N PHE A 614 63.30 -44.70 12.29
CA PHE A 614 62.26 -44.20 13.18
C PHE A 614 60.95 -43.98 12.41
N ALA A 615 61.01 -43.36 11.22
CA ALA A 615 59.83 -43.10 10.40
C ALA A 615 59.13 -44.40 9.92
N LEU A 616 59.89 -45.38 9.44
CA LEU A 616 59.36 -46.69 8.99
C LEU A 616 58.80 -47.51 10.15
N ASN A 617 59.36 -47.40 11.36
CA ASN A 617 58.85 -48.10 12.53
C ASN A 617 57.54 -47.49 13.04
N ASN A 618 57.38 -46.17 12.93
CA ASN A 618 56.22 -45.46 13.46
C ASN A 618 55.07 -45.22 12.46
N ILE A 619 55.28 -45.45 11.17
CA ILE A 619 54.19 -45.38 10.17
C ILE A 619 53.14 -46.47 10.42
N ARG A 620 51.86 -46.10 10.42
CA ARG A 620 50.69 -46.97 10.66
C ARG A 620 49.60 -46.72 9.60
N GLY A 621 48.78 -47.74 9.30
CA GLY A 621 47.70 -47.66 8.31
C GLY A 621 47.56 -48.92 7.45
N ALA A 622 46.53 -48.95 6.60
CA ALA A 622 46.27 -50.07 5.70
C ALA A 622 47.26 -50.13 4.51
N ASN A 623 47.58 -51.35 4.06
CA ASN A 623 48.37 -51.61 2.84
C ASN A 623 49.71 -50.83 2.78
N ILE A 624 50.52 -50.93 3.84
CA ILE A 624 51.84 -50.30 3.92
C ILE A 624 52.94 -51.31 3.59
N ASN A 625 53.59 -51.13 2.45
CA ASN A 625 54.81 -51.84 2.07
C ASN A 625 56.05 -51.07 2.57
N LYS A 626 56.47 -51.35 3.81
CA LYS A 626 57.64 -50.69 4.44
C LYS A 626 58.94 -50.92 3.66
N ASN A 627 59.10 -52.08 3.03
CA ASN A 627 60.30 -52.41 2.25
C ASN A 627 60.41 -51.55 0.99
N GLU A 628 59.29 -51.39 0.27
CA GLU A 628 59.25 -50.51 -0.91
C GLU A 628 59.49 -49.05 -0.53
N LEU A 629 58.85 -48.55 0.54
CA LEU A 629 59.07 -47.20 1.04
C LEU A 629 60.52 -46.97 1.45
N GLY A 630 61.13 -47.92 2.16
CA GLY A 630 62.55 -47.86 2.55
C GLY A 630 63.49 -47.85 1.34
N ASN A 631 63.24 -48.71 0.35
CA ASN A 631 64.03 -48.75 -0.89
C ASN A 631 63.91 -47.45 -1.71
N LYS A 632 62.70 -46.88 -1.81
CA LYS A 632 62.47 -45.62 -2.52
C LYS A 632 63.08 -44.44 -1.78
N TYR A 633 63.04 -44.44 -0.44
CA TYR A 633 63.71 -43.44 0.36
C TYR A 633 65.23 -43.52 0.19
N LYS A 634 65.79 -44.74 0.16
CA LYS A 634 67.21 -44.96 -0.12
C LYS A 634 67.62 -44.39 -1.49
N SER A 635 66.83 -44.66 -2.53
CA SER A 635 67.05 -44.08 -3.85
C SER A 635 66.99 -42.55 -3.84
N TYR A 636 66.00 -41.96 -3.16
CA TYR A 636 65.89 -40.52 -2.97
C TYR A 636 67.14 -39.93 -2.28
N ILE A 637 67.57 -40.49 -1.14
CA ILE A 637 68.65 -39.89 -0.35
C ILE A 637 70.02 -40.03 -1.03
N GLU A 638 70.27 -41.15 -1.72
CA GLU A 638 71.47 -41.33 -2.54
C GLU A 638 71.53 -40.28 -3.66
N ARG A 639 70.40 -40.07 -4.35
CA ARG A 639 70.31 -39.08 -5.41
C ARG A 639 70.40 -37.65 -4.87
N PHE A 640 69.75 -37.37 -3.75
CA PHE A 640 69.81 -36.08 -3.05
C PHE A 640 71.26 -35.70 -2.70
N ASN A 641 72.02 -36.61 -2.09
CA ASN A 641 73.41 -36.37 -1.70
C ASN A 641 74.33 -36.15 -2.92
N CYS A 642 74.08 -36.89 -4.01
CA CYS A 642 74.81 -36.73 -5.27
C CYS A 642 74.57 -35.35 -5.91
N ILE A 643 73.30 -34.95 -6.05
CA ILE A 643 72.90 -33.64 -6.55
C ILE A 643 73.47 -32.54 -5.66
N GLN A 644 73.31 -32.66 -4.35
CA GLN A 644 73.80 -31.69 -3.36
C GLN A 644 75.29 -31.43 -3.53
N THR A 645 76.10 -32.50 -3.64
CA THR A 645 77.55 -32.37 -3.79
C THR A 645 77.94 -31.66 -5.09
N ASN A 646 77.28 -31.99 -6.19
CA ASN A 646 77.56 -31.39 -7.50
C ASN A 646 77.18 -29.91 -7.55
N TYR A 647 75.96 -29.57 -7.12
CA TYR A 647 75.46 -28.20 -7.20
C TYR A 647 76.01 -27.29 -6.10
N TRP A 648 76.43 -27.85 -4.97
CA TRP A 648 77.25 -27.12 -4.00
C TRP A 648 78.62 -26.74 -4.58
N ARG A 649 79.22 -27.61 -5.41
CA ARG A 649 80.46 -27.26 -6.11
C ARG A 649 80.23 -26.11 -7.09
N ILE A 650 79.17 -26.19 -7.89
CA ILE A 650 78.80 -25.16 -8.87
C ILE A 650 78.48 -23.84 -8.16
N SER A 651 77.78 -23.87 -7.02
CA SER A 651 77.44 -22.64 -6.29
C SER A 651 78.68 -21.91 -5.75
N LYS A 652 79.76 -22.65 -5.47
CA LYS A 652 81.07 -22.11 -5.04
C LYS A 652 81.94 -21.65 -6.22
N THR A 653 81.92 -22.33 -7.36
CA THR A 653 82.76 -21.97 -8.52
C THR A 653 82.14 -20.89 -9.39
N ASP A 654 80.84 -21.00 -9.67
CA ASP A 654 80.13 -20.20 -10.69
C ASP A 654 79.08 -19.28 -10.06
N GLY A 655 78.92 -19.35 -8.73
CA GLY A 655 77.95 -18.59 -7.96
C GLY A 655 76.60 -19.30 -7.79
N ILE A 656 75.89 -18.95 -6.72
CA ILE A 656 74.63 -19.60 -6.34
C ILE A 656 73.52 -19.46 -7.40
N HIS A 657 73.49 -18.33 -8.12
CA HIS A 657 72.54 -18.11 -9.22
C HIS A 657 72.76 -19.09 -10.37
N SER A 658 74.01 -19.32 -10.77
CA SER A 658 74.36 -20.30 -11.83
C SER A 658 73.94 -21.72 -11.43
N ALA A 659 74.16 -22.09 -10.16
CA ALA A 659 73.73 -23.39 -9.64
C ALA A 659 72.20 -23.55 -9.66
N ILE A 660 71.45 -22.51 -9.31
CA ILE A 660 69.98 -22.50 -9.36
C ILE A 660 69.49 -22.64 -10.81
N ASP A 661 70.01 -21.84 -11.75
CA ASP A 661 69.57 -21.84 -13.15
C ASP A 661 69.82 -23.20 -13.82
N GLN A 662 71.00 -23.79 -13.59
CA GLN A 662 71.33 -25.13 -14.10
C GLN A 662 70.39 -26.20 -13.52
N MET A 663 70.12 -26.15 -12.20
CA MET A 663 69.23 -27.11 -11.54
C MET A 663 67.78 -26.99 -12.03
N VAL A 664 67.29 -25.77 -12.25
CA VAL A 664 65.97 -25.52 -12.84
C VAL A 664 65.90 -26.08 -14.27
N GLY A 665 66.98 -25.91 -15.05
CA GLY A 665 67.11 -26.52 -16.38
C GLY A 665 66.98 -28.03 -16.35
N GLU A 666 67.68 -28.70 -15.44
CA GLU A 666 67.59 -30.16 -15.26
C GLU A 666 66.20 -30.60 -14.78
N ILE A 667 65.61 -29.90 -13.80
CA ILE A 667 64.26 -30.20 -13.31
C ILE A 667 63.24 -30.11 -14.43
N LYS A 668 63.28 -29.04 -15.25
CA LYS A 668 62.35 -28.86 -16.38
C LYS A 668 62.57 -29.90 -17.48
N ASN A 669 63.82 -30.30 -17.74
CA ASN A 669 64.10 -31.34 -18.71
C ASN A 669 63.61 -32.71 -18.23
N TYR A 670 63.86 -33.03 -16.97
CA TYR A 670 63.40 -34.24 -16.33
C TYR A 670 61.86 -34.30 -16.28
N SER A 671 61.19 -33.19 -15.91
CA SER A 671 59.73 -33.13 -15.82
C SER A 671 59.05 -33.22 -17.19
N LYS A 672 59.64 -32.68 -18.26
CA LYS A 672 59.13 -32.85 -19.63
C LYS A 672 59.07 -34.31 -20.05
N ASN A 673 60.06 -35.11 -19.66
CA ASN A 673 60.09 -36.55 -19.93
C ASN A 673 59.08 -37.34 -19.09
N LEU A 674 58.55 -36.72 -18.03
CA LEU A 674 57.53 -37.27 -17.13
C LEU A 674 56.14 -36.67 -17.35
N ALA A 675 55.97 -35.74 -18.28
CA ALA A 675 54.66 -35.14 -18.56
C ALA A 675 53.78 -36.19 -19.25
N VAL A 676 52.79 -36.71 -18.53
CA VAL A 676 51.91 -37.78 -19.01
C VAL A 676 50.56 -37.22 -19.40
N ASP A 677 49.94 -37.84 -20.40
CA ASP A 677 48.49 -37.74 -20.57
C ASP A 677 47.80 -38.28 -19.29
N PRO A 678 47.05 -37.45 -18.54
CA PRO A 678 46.39 -37.86 -17.29
C PRO A 678 45.45 -39.06 -17.41
N LEU A 679 45.04 -39.44 -18.63
CA LEU A 679 44.20 -40.60 -18.90
C LEU A 679 45.00 -41.87 -19.24
N SER A 680 46.33 -41.80 -19.25
CA SER A 680 47.18 -42.95 -19.59
C SER A 680 47.33 -43.94 -18.44
N PRO A 681 47.18 -45.26 -18.67
CA PRO A 681 47.44 -46.29 -17.67
C PRO A 681 48.92 -46.40 -17.23
N ASN A 682 49.84 -45.63 -17.83
CA ASN A 682 51.28 -45.64 -17.51
C ASN A 682 51.68 -44.84 -16.25
N ILE A 683 50.74 -44.35 -15.44
CA ILE A 683 51.04 -43.66 -14.16
C ILE A 683 51.89 -44.55 -13.21
N ILE A 684 51.83 -45.87 -13.34
CA ILE A 684 52.66 -46.82 -12.58
C ILE A 684 54.16 -46.62 -12.87
N GLN A 685 54.55 -46.27 -14.11
CA GLN A 685 55.95 -46.02 -14.47
C GLN A 685 56.49 -44.71 -13.87
N LEU A 686 55.62 -43.75 -13.54
CA LEU A 686 56.02 -42.50 -12.87
C LEU A 686 56.47 -42.70 -11.42
N LYS A 687 55.99 -43.76 -10.74
CA LYS A 687 56.37 -44.07 -9.35
C LYS A 687 57.87 -44.35 -9.20
N GLU A 688 58.53 -44.80 -10.25
CA GLU A 688 59.98 -44.98 -10.28
C GLU A 688 60.74 -43.65 -10.33
N SER A 689 60.13 -42.61 -10.88
CA SER A 689 60.78 -41.33 -11.18
C SER A 689 60.60 -40.26 -10.09
N TYR A 690 59.60 -40.41 -9.22
CA TYR A 690 59.31 -39.44 -8.15
C TYR A 690 60.45 -39.25 -7.12
N PRO A 691 61.17 -40.29 -6.66
CA PRO A 691 62.29 -40.11 -5.73
C PRO A 691 63.37 -39.17 -6.28
N GLU A 692 63.70 -39.27 -7.56
CA GLU A 692 64.70 -38.41 -8.19
C GLU A 692 64.19 -36.97 -8.36
N LEU A 693 62.95 -36.78 -8.82
CA LEU A 693 62.36 -35.43 -8.93
C LEU A 693 62.30 -34.74 -7.56
N LEU A 694 61.91 -35.47 -6.51
CA LEU A 694 61.88 -34.96 -5.14
C LEU A 694 63.29 -34.59 -4.65
N ALA A 695 64.32 -35.38 -5.00
CA ALA A 695 65.71 -35.08 -4.65
C ALA A 695 66.20 -33.76 -5.29
N TYR A 696 65.83 -33.50 -6.54
CA TYR A 696 66.11 -32.23 -7.21
C TYR A 696 65.38 -31.05 -6.55
N LEU A 697 64.07 -31.20 -6.31
CA LEU A 697 63.27 -30.14 -5.66
C LEU A 697 63.79 -29.80 -4.26
N ALA A 698 64.21 -30.80 -3.50
CA ALA A 698 64.72 -30.61 -2.14
C ALA A 698 66.04 -29.84 -2.16
N ASN A 699 66.92 -30.16 -3.11
CA ASN A 699 68.16 -29.41 -3.30
C ASN A 699 67.92 -27.97 -3.79
N LEU A 700 66.99 -27.77 -4.72
CA LEU A 700 66.66 -26.42 -5.21
C LEU A 700 66.13 -25.55 -4.07
N TRP A 701 65.22 -26.10 -3.27
CA TRP A 701 64.69 -25.41 -2.11
C TRP A 701 65.77 -25.10 -1.08
N GLY A 702 66.70 -26.04 -0.83
CA GLY A 702 67.88 -25.80 0.00
C GLY A 702 68.72 -24.61 -0.50
N LEU A 703 69.05 -24.58 -1.79
CA LEU A 703 69.82 -23.49 -2.42
C LEU A 703 69.10 -22.14 -2.36
N LEU A 704 67.79 -22.11 -2.65
CA LEU A 704 66.98 -20.89 -2.56
C LEU A 704 66.96 -20.32 -1.14
N ASN A 705 66.92 -21.17 -0.12
CA ASN A 705 67.02 -20.71 1.26
C ASN A 705 68.43 -20.21 1.58
N ILE A 706 69.50 -20.89 1.15
CA ILE A 706 70.88 -20.40 1.34
C ILE A 706 71.06 -19.02 0.69
N GLN A 707 70.53 -18.80 -0.51
CA GLN A 707 70.56 -17.51 -1.20
C GLN A 707 69.88 -16.40 -0.39
N LYS A 708 68.76 -16.70 0.28
CA LYS A 708 68.03 -15.75 1.12
C LYS A 708 68.76 -15.39 2.41
N TYR A 709 69.53 -16.32 2.98
CA TYR A 709 70.06 -16.22 4.34
C TYR A 709 71.59 -15.98 4.43
N GLN A 710 72.27 -15.59 3.34
CA GLN A 710 73.71 -15.29 3.37
C GLN A 710 74.06 -14.24 4.44
N LYS A 711 74.59 -14.71 5.58
CA LYS A 711 75.41 -13.97 6.56
C LYS A 711 76.65 -14.80 6.86
N ASP A 712 77.67 -14.15 7.43
CA ASP A 712 79.05 -14.60 7.72
C ASP A 712 79.17 -15.92 8.51
N GLU A 713 78.61 -17.02 8.02
CA GLU A 713 78.73 -18.37 8.58
C GLU A 713 79.84 -19.16 7.86
N THR A 714 80.50 -20.07 8.57
CA THR A 714 81.59 -20.89 8.02
C THR A 714 81.08 -21.95 7.04
N ASP A 715 81.95 -22.44 6.15
CA ASP A 715 81.58 -23.39 5.07
C ASP A 715 80.98 -24.71 5.58
N GLU A 716 81.36 -25.19 6.77
CA GLU A 716 80.81 -26.40 7.39
C GLU A 716 79.42 -26.15 8.02
N GLU A 717 79.22 -24.99 8.63
CA GLU A 717 77.93 -24.58 9.19
C GLU A 717 76.90 -24.43 8.07
N GLN A 718 77.25 -23.78 6.95
CA GLN A 718 76.36 -23.61 5.80
C GLN A 718 75.96 -24.96 5.16
N LYS A 719 76.86 -25.94 5.11
CA LYS A 719 76.58 -27.28 4.58
C LYS A 719 75.66 -28.09 5.52
N SER A 720 75.79 -27.89 6.83
CA SER A 720 74.91 -28.51 7.84
C SER A 720 73.54 -27.86 7.95
N SER A 721 73.41 -26.61 7.48
CA SER A 721 72.20 -25.78 7.48
C SER A 721 71.35 -25.90 6.20
N ILE A 722 71.68 -26.82 5.28
CA ILE A 722 70.89 -27.01 4.05
C ILE A 722 69.54 -27.62 4.42
N PHE A 723 68.47 -26.86 4.18
CA PHE A 723 67.09 -27.30 4.40
C PHE A 723 66.80 -28.54 3.55
N ALA A 724 66.53 -29.66 4.22
CA ALA A 724 66.12 -30.92 3.60
C ALA A 724 64.80 -31.40 4.24
N PRO A 725 63.87 -31.95 3.44
CA PRO A 725 62.68 -32.58 3.99
C PRO A 725 63.03 -33.72 4.95
N HIS A 726 62.32 -33.76 6.08
CA HIS A 726 62.45 -34.82 7.08
C HIS A 726 62.05 -36.19 6.48
N PRO A 727 62.64 -37.32 6.90
CA PRO A 727 62.24 -38.65 6.41
C PRO A 727 60.72 -38.90 6.45
N ILE A 728 60.05 -38.45 7.52
CA ILE A 728 58.59 -38.53 7.66
C ILE A 728 57.88 -37.78 6.52
N GLN A 729 58.32 -36.56 6.19
CA GLN A 729 57.73 -35.74 5.11
C GLN A 729 57.93 -36.42 3.74
N VAL A 730 59.12 -36.96 3.48
CA VAL A 730 59.42 -37.71 2.25
C VAL A 730 58.52 -38.93 2.12
N LEU A 731 58.37 -39.73 3.19
CA LEU A 731 57.46 -40.87 3.20
C LEU A 731 56.01 -40.44 3.00
N SER A 732 55.58 -39.32 3.61
CA SER A 732 54.24 -38.78 3.39
C SER A 732 54.00 -38.38 1.93
N ILE A 733 54.96 -37.72 1.28
CA ILE A 733 54.89 -37.39 -0.16
C ILE A 733 54.78 -38.67 -0.98
N PHE A 734 55.62 -39.68 -0.71
CA PHE A 734 55.55 -40.98 -1.38
C PHE A 734 54.18 -41.64 -1.23
N ARG A 735 53.62 -41.64 -0.02
CA ARG A 735 52.27 -42.17 0.22
C ARG A 735 51.22 -41.40 -0.59
N MET A 736 51.25 -40.07 -0.58
CA MET A 736 50.30 -39.27 -1.35
C MET A 736 50.41 -39.51 -2.87
N LEU A 737 51.61 -39.81 -3.37
CA LEU A 737 51.87 -40.18 -4.77
C LEU A 737 51.60 -41.68 -5.08
N GLY A 738 51.10 -42.46 -4.12
CA GLY A 738 50.73 -43.86 -4.31
C GLY A 738 51.89 -44.86 -4.25
N ILE A 739 53.05 -44.48 -3.69
CA ILE A 739 54.19 -45.38 -3.43
C ILE A 739 53.97 -46.16 -2.13
N GLY A 740 54.39 -47.42 -2.11
CA GLY A 740 54.27 -48.30 -0.95
C GLY A 740 52.87 -48.87 -0.74
N TYR A 741 51.94 -48.60 -1.66
CA TYR A 741 50.73 -49.39 -1.85
C TYR A 741 51.07 -50.52 -2.82
N GLY A 742 50.48 -51.71 -2.69
CA GLY A 742 50.82 -52.89 -3.53
C GLY A 742 50.79 -52.62 -5.04
N ARG A 743 51.36 -53.54 -5.84
CA ARG A 743 51.66 -53.34 -7.28
C ARG A 743 50.46 -52.89 -8.16
N ASP A 744 49.22 -53.14 -7.73
CA ASP A 744 48.00 -52.81 -8.47
C ASP A 744 47.33 -51.49 -8.04
N ALA A 745 47.92 -50.74 -7.09
CA ALA A 745 47.34 -49.49 -6.60
C ALA A 745 47.53 -48.34 -7.61
N THR A 746 46.44 -47.84 -8.17
CA THR A 746 46.40 -46.64 -9.02
C THR A 746 46.65 -45.35 -8.21
N PHE A 747 46.84 -44.22 -8.90
CA PHE A 747 46.87 -42.89 -8.29
C PHE A 747 45.46 -42.56 -7.75
N GLY A 748 45.21 -42.96 -6.51
CA GLY A 748 43.92 -42.81 -5.83
C GLY A 748 43.94 -41.74 -4.75
N ASN A 749 42.77 -41.49 -4.16
CA ASN A 749 42.63 -40.57 -3.04
C ASN A 749 43.32 -41.17 -1.80
N ASN A 750 44.34 -40.46 -1.31
CA ASN A 750 45.13 -40.88 -0.16
C ASN A 750 44.91 -39.93 1.02
N LEU A 751 44.95 -40.50 2.22
CA LEU A 751 44.91 -39.76 3.47
C LEU A 751 46.16 -40.07 4.29
N VAL A 752 46.88 -39.03 4.69
CA VAL A 752 48.09 -39.14 5.51
C VAL A 752 47.93 -38.25 6.73
N GLN A 753 48.02 -38.85 7.93
CA GLN A 753 48.07 -38.11 9.18
C GLN A 753 49.52 -37.75 9.51
N ILE A 754 49.80 -36.46 9.57
CA ILE A 754 51.08 -35.90 10.01
C ILE A 754 50.81 -35.09 11.27
N LEU A 755 51.54 -35.37 12.35
CA LEU A 755 51.35 -34.67 13.63
C LEU A 755 51.72 -33.18 13.51
N THR A 756 51.10 -32.35 14.36
CA THR A 756 51.37 -30.92 14.41
C THR A 756 52.86 -30.66 14.69
N GLY A 757 53.47 -29.76 13.91
CA GLY A 757 54.89 -29.43 14.03
C GLY A 757 55.86 -30.35 13.26
N GLU A 758 55.37 -31.41 12.60
CA GLU A 758 56.19 -32.30 11.76
C GLU A 758 56.32 -31.80 10.30
N GLY A 759 55.73 -30.64 9.98
CA GLY A 759 55.93 -29.93 8.70
C GLY A 759 54.97 -30.32 7.57
N LYS A 760 53.66 -30.36 7.84
CA LYS A 760 52.60 -30.56 6.82
C LYS A 760 52.71 -29.62 5.63
N SER A 761 52.95 -28.32 5.87
CA SER A 761 53.09 -27.30 4.83
C SER A 761 54.20 -27.63 3.82
N ILE A 762 55.32 -28.19 4.28
CA ILE A 762 56.43 -28.61 3.42
C ILE A 762 56.01 -29.79 2.55
N THR A 763 55.40 -30.83 3.15
CA THR A 763 54.87 -31.99 2.42
C THR A 763 53.91 -31.54 1.31
N LEU A 764 52.97 -30.64 1.61
CA LEU A 764 51.99 -30.14 0.65
C LEU A 764 52.65 -29.32 -0.46
N ALA A 765 53.60 -28.44 -0.14
CA ALA A 765 54.27 -27.60 -1.13
C ALA A 765 55.11 -28.40 -2.13
N PHE A 766 55.83 -29.41 -1.64
CA PHE A 766 56.59 -30.32 -2.48
C PHE A 766 55.67 -31.19 -3.35
N LEU A 767 54.57 -31.67 -2.79
CA LEU A 767 53.57 -32.42 -3.54
C LEU A 767 52.93 -31.56 -4.64
N CYS A 768 52.54 -30.31 -4.33
CA CYS A 768 52.08 -29.33 -5.31
C CYS A 768 53.09 -29.13 -6.44
N SER A 769 54.38 -29.01 -6.09
CA SER A 769 55.46 -28.79 -7.06
C SER A 769 55.63 -29.99 -8.00
N ILE A 770 55.65 -31.20 -7.46
CA ILE A 770 55.76 -32.44 -8.26
C ILE A 770 54.58 -32.54 -9.22
N LEU A 771 53.35 -32.40 -8.72
CA LEU A 771 52.13 -32.52 -9.50
C LEU A 771 52.04 -31.44 -10.60
N ALA A 772 52.40 -30.20 -10.30
CA ALA A 772 52.42 -29.12 -11.29
C ALA A 772 53.47 -29.33 -12.39
N LEU A 773 54.63 -29.88 -12.05
CA LEU A 773 55.72 -30.19 -12.98
C LEU A 773 55.38 -31.34 -13.93
N ILE A 774 54.62 -32.34 -13.47
CA ILE A 774 54.16 -33.46 -14.32
C ILE A 774 52.86 -33.16 -15.08
N GLY A 775 52.33 -31.94 -14.98
CA GLY A 775 51.26 -31.44 -15.86
C GLY A 775 49.91 -31.19 -15.20
N PHE A 776 49.76 -31.34 -13.88
CA PHE A 776 48.51 -31.04 -13.18
C PHE A 776 48.37 -29.54 -12.86
N LYS A 777 47.12 -29.10 -12.67
CA LYS A 777 46.78 -27.91 -11.89
C LYS A 777 46.50 -28.37 -10.45
N THR A 778 47.12 -27.75 -9.47
CA THR A 778 46.98 -28.14 -8.06
C THR A 778 46.27 -27.07 -7.26
N TYR A 779 45.28 -27.50 -6.50
CA TYR A 779 44.60 -26.69 -5.49
C TYR A 779 45.01 -27.18 -4.11
N CYS A 780 45.49 -26.29 -3.26
CA CYS A 780 45.83 -26.58 -1.86
C CYS A 780 44.83 -25.88 -0.95
N ALA A 781 43.84 -26.63 -0.46
CA ALA A 781 42.84 -26.15 0.48
C ALA A 781 43.40 -26.15 1.90
N CYS A 782 43.45 -24.97 2.52
CA CYS A 782 43.80 -24.83 3.92
C CYS A 782 42.55 -24.46 4.74
N TYR A 783 42.59 -24.77 6.04
CA TYR A 783 41.48 -24.44 6.95
C TYR A 783 41.18 -22.93 7.03
N SER A 784 42.20 -22.07 6.97
CA SER A 784 42.04 -20.62 7.05
C SER A 784 42.76 -19.88 5.93
N SER A 785 42.23 -18.70 5.58
CA SER A 785 42.84 -17.81 4.59
C SER A 785 44.24 -17.36 5.01
N TYR A 786 44.45 -17.24 6.33
CA TYR A 786 45.76 -16.92 6.91
C TYR A 786 46.79 -18.01 6.62
N LEU A 787 46.50 -19.28 6.96
CA LEU A 787 47.41 -20.41 6.74
C LEU A 787 47.70 -20.61 5.24
N SER A 788 46.65 -20.52 4.43
CA SER A 788 46.74 -20.56 2.97
C SER A 788 47.74 -19.54 2.42
N ARG A 789 47.59 -18.26 2.82
CA ARG A 789 48.47 -17.18 2.39
C ARG A 789 49.90 -17.35 2.90
N ARG A 790 50.06 -17.70 4.18
CA ARG A 790 51.38 -17.90 4.80
C ARG A 790 52.18 -18.96 4.05
N ASP A 791 51.56 -20.11 3.80
CA ASP A 791 52.24 -21.24 3.17
C ASP A 791 52.54 -20.95 1.69
N PHE A 792 51.59 -20.36 0.95
CA PHE A 792 51.84 -19.95 -0.43
C PHE A 792 53.00 -18.95 -0.54
N VAL A 793 53.01 -17.90 0.29
CA VAL A 793 54.09 -16.88 0.30
C VAL A 793 55.43 -17.52 0.63
N TYR A 794 55.48 -18.44 1.60
CA TYR A 794 56.71 -19.11 1.99
C TYR A 794 57.37 -19.91 0.84
N PHE A 795 56.56 -20.53 -0.02
CA PHE A 795 57.03 -21.32 -1.17
C PHE A 795 56.97 -20.59 -2.52
N THR A 796 56.56 -19.32 -2.56
CA THR A 796 56.41 -18.56 -3.81
C THR A 796 57.70 -18.52 -4.62
N ASP A 797 58.86 -18.37 -3.97
CA ASP A 797 60.15 -18.32 -4.69
C ASP A 797 60.47 -19.65 -5.36
N LEU A 798 60.12 -20.78 -4.74
CA LEU A 798 60.28 -22.11 -5.36
C LEU A 798 59.37 -22.22 -6.59
N TYR A 799 58.09 -21.83 -6.46
CA TYR A 799 57.11 -21.92 -7.54
C TYR A 799 57.43 -20.99 -8.72
N SER A 800 57.83 -19.75 -8.44
CA SER A 800 58.22 -18.77 -9.45
C SER A 800 59.51 -19.18 -10.16
N THR A 801 60.51 -19.66 -9.42
CA THR A 801 61.79 -20.14 -9.99
C THR A 801 61.58 -21.31 -10.95
N LEU A 802 60.67 -22.23 -10.61
CA LEU A 802 60.28 -23.34 -11.48
C LEU A 802 59.33 -22.93 -12.62
N GLY A 803 58.73 -21.75 -12.56
CA GLY A 803 57.73 -21.29 -13.53
C GLY A 803 56.39 -22.04 -13.42
N ILE A 804 56.05 -22.53 -12.22
CA ILE A 804 54.84 -23.32 -11.95
C ILE A 804 53.79 -22.56 -11.13
N ASN A 805 54.05 -21.31 -10.78
CA ASN A 805 53.18 -20.50 -9.92
C ASN A 805 51.73 -20.38 -10.45
N SER A 806 51.53 -20.30 -11.78
CA SER A 806 50.20 -20.22 -12.39
C SER A 806 49.39 -21.52 -12.29
N TRP A 807 50.02 -22.63 -11.90
CA TRP A 807 49.41 -23.95 -11.83
C TRP A 807 49.11 -24.40 -10.40
N ILE A 808 49.50 -23.59 -9.40
CA ILE A 808 49.34 -23.90 -7.99
C ILE A 808 48.51 -22.79 -7.35
N GLU A 809 47.37 -23.16 -6.77
CA GLU A 809 46.47 -22.21 -6.12
C GLU A 809 46.18 -22.64 -4.69
N TYR A 810 46.46 -21.75 -3.75
CA TYR A 810 46.15 -21.93 -2.34
C TYR A 810 44.89 -21.12 -2.01
N GLY A 811 44.00 -21.69 -1.20
CA GLY A 811 42.83 -20.97 -0.70
C GLY A 811 42.17 -21.69 0.47
N THR A 812 41.14 -21.08 1.05
CA THR A 812 40.22 -21.84 1.89
C THR A 812 39.40 -22.78 1.01
N PHE A 813 38.83 -23.84 1.60
CA PHE A 813 37.93 -24.72 0.88
C PHE A 813 36.82 -23.94 0.17
N ASP A 814 36.16 -23.01 0.87
CA ASP A 814 35.10 -22.17 0.30
C ASP A 814 35.61 -21.31 -0.87
N THR A 815 36.79 -20.68 -0.71
CA THR A 815 37.36 -19.83 -1.76
C THR A 815 37.69 -20.65 -3.00
N LEU A 816 38.31 -21.83 -2.82
CA LEU A 816 38.66 -22.72 -3.92
C LEU A 816 37.43 -23.32 -4.58
N CYS A 817 36.40 -23.68 -3.81
CA CYS A 817 35.13 -24.14 -4.32
C CYS A 817 34.41 -23.04 -5.11
N GLU A 818 34.36 -21.80 -4.61
CA GLU A 818 33.80 -20.66 -5.33
C GLU A 818 34.60 -20.37 -6.62
N ASN A 819 35.92 -20.39 -6.57
CA ASN A 819 36.76 -20.22 -7.76
C ASN A 819 36.53 -21.34 -8.78
N PHE A 820 36.39 -22.58 -8.31
CA PHE A 820 36.11 -23.75 -9.14
C PHE A 820 34.70 -23.71 -9.75
N ILE A 821 33.68 -23.32 -8.98
CA ILE A 821 32.29 -23.18 -9.44
C ILE A 821 32.20 -22.05 -10.47
N ASN A 822 32.83 -20.92 -10.18
CA ASN A 822 32.82 -19.74 -11.06
C ASN A 822 33.88 -19.81 -12.16
N TYR A 823 34.56 -20.95 -12.31
CA TYR A 823 35.63 -21.15 -13.29
C TYR A 823 35.17 -20.91 -14.74
N HIS A 824 33.91 -21.23 -15.04
CA HIS A 824 33.26 -20.99 -16.33
C HIS A 824 32.44 -19.70 -16.39
N GLY A 825 32.66 -18.78 -15.45
CA GLY A 825 31.93 -17.53 -15.29
C GLY A 825 31.16 -17.46 -13.98
N ASN A 826 30.85 -16.25 -13.53
CA ASN A 826 30.14 -16.03 -12.26
C ASN A 826 28.73 -16.63 -12.34
N ILE A 827 28.48 -17.70 -11.57
CA ILE A 827 27.23 -18.45 -11.65
C ILE A 827 26.02 -17.58 -11.29
N ARG A 828 26.21 -16.56 -10.46
CA ARG A 828 25.16 -15.61 -10.05
C ARG A 828 24.80 -14.68 -11.21
N GLU A 829 25.79 -14.21 -11.94
CA GLU A 829 25.57 -13.39 -13.15
C GLU A 829 24.93 -14.22 -14.26
N ILE A 830 25.39 -15.46 -14.46
CA ILE A 830 24.81 -16.38 -15.45
C ILE A 830 23.35 -16.70 -15.10
N ALA A 831 23.04 -16.97 -13.83
CA ALA A 831 21.67 -17.22 -13.39
C ALA A 831 20.80 -15.97 -13.53
N ASN A 832 21.32 -14.79 -13.19
CA ASN A 832 20.61 -13.53 -13.38
C ASN A 832 20.34 -13.24 -14.86
N ASP A 833 21.31 -13.48 -15.74
CA ASP A 833 21.15 -13.30 -17.19
C ASP A 833 20.12 -14.30 -17.74
N LEU A 834 20.15 -15.56 -17.30
CA LEU A 834 19.16 -16.57 -17.69
C LEU A 834 17.74 -16.19 -17.24
N ILE A 835 17.57 -15.69 -16.00
CA ILE A 835 16.27 -15.27 -15.47
C ILE A 835 15.76 -14.03 -16.21
N ASN A 836 16.63 -13.05 -16.47
CA ASN A 836 16.23 -11.75 -17.01
C ASN A 836 16.11 -11.73 -18.54
N THR A 837 16.92 -12.52 -19.24
CA THR A 837 17.02 -12.47 -20.72
C THR A 837 16.62 -13.78 -21.40
N GLY A 838 16.49 -14.88 -20.67
CA GLY A 838 16.22 -16.21 -21.23
C GLY A 838 17.40 -16.84 -21.96
N GLU A 839 18.55 -16.16 -22.03
CA GLU A 839 19.76 -16.62 -22.72
C GLU A 839 20.97 -16.62 -21.77
N MET A 840 21.82 -17.64 -21.90
CA MET A 840 23.11 -17.67 -21.21
C MET A 840 24.19 -17.02 -22.09
N LYS A 841 24.81 -15.95 -21.59
CA LYS A 841 26.04 -15.44 -22.20
C LYS A 841 27.17 -16.43 -21.94
N LYS A 842 27.72 -17.02 -23.01
CA LYS A 842 28.92 -17.86 -22.92
C LYS A 842 30.10 -17.01 -22.44
N SER A 843 30.66 -17.34 -21.29
CA SER A 843 31.91 -16.71 -20.87
C SER A 843 33.06 -17.18 -21.79
N ALA A 844 33.91 -16.26 -22.21
CA ALA A 844 35.03 -16.49 -23.11
C ALA A 844 36.33 -16.85 -22.37
N ASN A 845 36.25 -17.37 -21.15
CA ASN A 845 37.44 -17.68 -20.37
C ASN A 845 38.10 -18.97 -20.88
N ALA A 846 39.40 -18.88 -21.17
CA ALA A 846 40.21 -19.99 -21.66
C ALA A 846 40.20 -21.16 -20.68
N ILE A 847 39.78 -22.33 -21.17
CA ILE A 847 39.77 -23.59 -20.42
C ILE A 847 41.24 -24.01 -20.23
N SER A 848 41.72 -24.11 -18.99
CA SER A 848 42.97 -24.84 -18.71
C SER A 848 42.78 -26.31 -19.09
N ASP A 849 43.52 -26.77 -20.10
CA ASP A 849 43.52 -28.15 -20.57
C ASP A 849 44.18 -29.14 -19.59
N ARG A 850 44.68 -28.65 -18.43
CA ARG A 850 45.36 -29.48 -17.43
C ARG A 850 44.41 -30.21 -16.48
N PRO A 851 44.69 -31.48 -16.16
CA PRO A 851 43.98 -32.23 -15.12
C PRO A 851 44.18 -31.58 -13.74
N THR A 852 43.18 -31.65 -12.88
CA THR A 852 43.18 -30.96 -11.58
C THR A 852 43.37 -31.93 -10.41
N VAL A 853 44.19 -31.56 -9.44
CA VAL A 853 44.32 -32.26 -8.14
C VAL A 853 43.99 -31.31 -7.00
N LEU A 854 43.22 -31.79 -6.03
CA LEU A 854 42.92 -31.08 -4.78
C LEU A 854 43.66 -31.75 -3.62
N LEU A 855 44.49 -30.97 -2.92
CA LEU A 855 45.14 -31.33 -1.68
C LEU A 855 44.45 -30.59 -0.54
N ILE A 856 44.12 -31.28 0.55
CA ILE A 856 43.37 -30.71 1.67
C ILE A 856 44.23 -30.82 2.93
N ASP A 857 44.54 -29.68 3.54
CA ASP A 857 45.13 -29.58 4.88
C ASP A 857 44.04 -29.67 5.95
N GLU A 858 44.36 -30.25 7.10
CA GLU A 858 43.43 -30.48 8.23
C GLU A 858 42.08 -31.08 7.80
N VAL A 859 42.15 -32.20 7.05
CA VAL A 859 40.94 -32.85 6.52
C VAL A 859 39.96 -33.29 7.62
N ASP A 860 40.45 -33.47 8.85
CA ASP A 860 39.65 -33.84 10.01
C ASP A 860 38.60 -32.78 10.37
N PHE A 861 38.85 -31.50 10.05
CA PHE A 861 37.87 -30.43 10.17
C PHE A 861 36.58 -30.72 9.38
N PHE A 862 36.69 -31.36 8.21
CA PHE A 862 35.54 -31.69 7.36
C PHE A 862 34.67 -32.82 7.92
N PHE A 863 35.15 -33.52 8.96
CA PHE A 863 34.40 -34.58 9.65
C PHE A 863 33.75 -34.12 10.95
N LEU A 864 33.80 -32.82 11.29
CA LEU A 864 33.06 -32.26 12.42
C LEU A 864 31.55 -32.22 12.12
N ASN A 865 30.71 -32.50 13.13
CA ASN A 865 29.25 -32.54 12.99
C ASN A 865 28.67 -31.31 12.29
N LEU A 866 29.23 -30.12 12.56
CA LEU A 866 28.79 -28.85 11.97
C LEU A 866 28.90 -28.82 10.43
N PHE A 867 29.98 -29.37 9.86
CA PHE A 867 30.15 -29.43 8.41
C PHE A 867 29.17 -30.44 7.80
N MET A 868 28.99 -31.59 8.46
CA MET A 868 28.05 -32.63 8.03
C MET A 868 26.58 -32.16 8.10
N GLU A 869 26.20 -31.41 9.13
CA GLU A 869 24.87 -30.82 9.27
C GLU A 869 24.57 -29.78 8.18
N GLN A 870 25.53 -28.92 7.83
CA GLN A 870 25.39 -28.00 6.70
C GLN A 870 25.22 -28.74 5.37
N LEU A 871 25.95 -29.84 5.18
CA LEU A 871 25.90 -30.66 3.98
C LEU A 871 24.57 -31.44 3.86
N ILE A 872 24.03 -31.93 4.98
CA ILE A 872 22.70 -32.54 5.07
C ILE A 872 21.61 -31.50 4.77
N THR A 873 21.72 -30.30 5.34
CA THR A 873 20.76 -29.21 5.10
C THR A 873 20.73 -28.82 3.62
N LEU A 874 21.90 -28.73 2.98
CA LEU A 874 22.02 -28.47 1.54
C LEU A 874 21.44 -29.61 0.69
N LEU A 875 21.65 -30.86 1.09
CA LEU A 875 21.05 -32.04 0.43
C LEU A 875 19.52 -32.04 0.54
N ASP A 876 18.98 -31.66 1.68
CA ASP A 876 17.52 -31.57 1.89
C ASP A 876 16.92 -30.42 1.09
N VAL A 877 17.55 -29.24 1.07
CA VAL A 877 17.16 -28.13 0.20
C VAL A 877 17.17 -28.55 -1.26
N PHE A 878 18.20 -29.29 -1.71
CA PHE A 878 18.28 -29.77 -3.09
C PHE A 878 17.21 -30.82 -3.39
N ARG A 879 16.93 -31.74 -2.46
CA ARG A 879 15.88 -32.75 -2.59
C ARG A 879 14.49 -32.11 -2.66
N ILE A 880 14.28 -31.03 -1.92
CA ILE A 880 13.06 -30.20 -1.98
C ILE A 880 12.98 -29.48 -3.33
N LEU A 881 14.05 -28.84 -3.81
CA LEU A 881 14.06 -28.15 -5.11
C LEU A 881 13.83 -29.11 -6.28
N ASN A 882 14.46 -30.29 -6.25
CA ASN A 882 14.33 -31.32 -7.29
C ASN A 882 12.95 -31.97 -7.31
N SER A 883 12.25 -32.00 -6.16
CA SER A 883 10.86 -32.48 -6.08
C SER A 883 9.81 -31.43 -6.45
N LYS A 884 10.17 -30.13 -6.40
CA LYS A 884 9.24 -29.01 -6.67
C LYS A 884 9.35 -28.36 -8.06
N TYR A 885 10.52 -28.40 -8.71
CA TYR A 885 10.80 -27.60 -9.92
C TYR A 885 11.23 -28.37 -11.19
N CYS A 886 10.62 -29.55 -11.39
CA CYS A 886 10.44 -30.25 -12.69
C CYS A 886 11.50 -31.30 -13.17
N PRO A 887 11.03 -32.44 -13.74
CA PRO A 887 11.83 -33.38 -14.55
C PRO A 887 12.07 -32.97 -16.02
N THR A 888 11.54 -31.84 -16.50
CA THR A 888 11.50 -31.50 -17.94
C THR A 888 12.69 -30.68 -18.47
N ILE A 889 13.65 -30.29 -17.63
CA ILE A 889 14.92 -29.66 -18.07
C ILE A 889 16.00 -30.75 -18.19
N TYR A 890 15.65 -31.85 -18.86
CA TYR A 890 16.54 -32.97 -19.14
C TYR A 890 16.44 -33.31 -20.62
N ASP A 891 16.67 -32.31 -21.48
CA ASP A 891 17.09 -32.63 -22.84
C ASP A 891 18.14 -31.64 -23.35
N LYS A 892 19.25 -32.24 -23.77
CA LYS A 892 20.41 -31.73 -24.52
C LYS A 892 21.37 -30.75 -23.82
N THR A 893 22.56 -31.30 -23.58
CA THR A 893 23.89 -30.66 -23.51
C THR A 893 24.36 -29.90 -22.25
N GLU A 894 23.70 -30.07 -21.10
CA GLU A 894 24.12 -29.39 -19.85
C GLU A 894 24.38 -30.33 -18.64
N GLY A 895 24.68 -31.60 -18.89
CA GLY A 895 24.95 -32.59 -17.85
C GLY A 895 26.32 -32.45 -17.15
N GLN A 896 27.26 -31.65 -17.69
CA GLN A 896 28.64 -31.64 -17.22
C GLN A 896 28.84 -30.90 -15.88
N LEU A 897 28.17 -29.76 -15.63
CA LEU A 897 28.32 -29.02 -14.36
C LEU A 897 27.75 -29.77 -13.15
N ILE A 898 26.70 -30.57 -13.39
CA ILE A 898 25.98 -31.34 -12.36
C ILE A 898 26.69 -32.69 -12.09
N LEU A 899 27.29 -33.29 -13.11
CA LEU A 899 28.13 -34.49 -12.96
C LEU A 899 29.43 -34.20 -12.20
N THR A 900 30.02 -33.01 -12.32
CA THR A 900 31.18 -32.62 -11.50
C THR A 900 30.83 -32.50 -10.01
N ARG A 901 29.60 -32.08 -9.68
CA ARG A 901 29.06 -32.07 -8.31
C ARG A 901 28.81 -33.48 -7.77
N LEU A 902 28.28 -34.38 -8.59
CA LEU A 902 28.14 -35.81 -8.27
C LEU A 902 29.51 -36.49 -8.09
N TRP A 903 30.54 -36.09 -8.83
CA TRP A 903 31.89 -36.62 -8.71
C TRP A 903 32.58 -36.21 -7.39
N ILE A 904 32.39 -34.97 -6.93
CA ILE A 904 32.84 -34.52 -5.60
C ILE A 904 32.08 -35.28 -4.50
N GLN A 905 30.75 -35.44 -4.63
CA GLN A 905 29.93 -36.23 -3.71
C GLN A 905 30.36 -37.71 -3.63
N MET A 906 30.65 -38.35 -4.77
CA MET A 906 31.08 -39.75 -4.80
C MET A 906 32.51 -39.90 -4.26
N SER A 907 33.42 -38.98 -4.59
CA SER A 907 34.82 -39.04 -4.12
C SER A 907 34.92 -38.89 -2.59
N ILE A 908 34.07 -38.06 -1.97
CA ILE A 908 33.99 -37.91 -0.52
C ILE A 908 33.31 -39.13 0.12
N ARG A 909 32.28 -39.71 -0.51
CA ARG A 909 31.65 -40.96 -0.02
C ARG A 909 32.60 -42.15 -0.06
N THR A 910 33.42 -42.28 -1.10
CA THR A 910 34.46 -43.32 -1.21
C THR A 910 35.57 -43.10 -0.18
N ALA A 911 35.94 -41.85 0.11
CA ALA A 911 36.88 -41.53 1.19
C ALA A 911 36.31 -41.88 2.59
N ILE A 912 35.01 -41.69 2.81
CA ILE A 912 34.30 -42.05 4.06
C ILE A 912 34.17 -43.57 4.22
N GLY A 913 33.87 -44.31 3.14
CA GLY A 913 33.80 -45.78 3.16
C GLY A 913 35.12 -46.41 3.60
N ASN A 914 36.25 -45.91 3.09
CA ASN A 914 37.57 -46.38 3.48
C ASN A 914 37.96 -46.05 4.94
N PHE A 915 37.30 -45.06 5.57
CA PHE A 915 37.59 -44.66 6.95
C PHE A 915 36.75 -45.43 7.99
N GLN A 916 35.56 -45.91 7.62
CA GLN A 916 34.76 -46.81 8.46
C GLN A 916 35.42 -48.19 8.61
N ASP A 917 36.22 -48.64 7.65
CA ASP A 917 37.04 -49.86 7.75
C ASP A 917 38.35 -49.65 8.55
N LEU A 918 38.70 -48.40 8.88
CA LEU A 918 39.91 -48.02 9.63
C LEU A 918 39.64 -47.73 11.12
N LYS A 919 38.37 -47.64 11.52
CA LYS A 919 37.91 -47.52 12.91
C LYS A 919 37.57 -48.90 13.47
#